data_AF-A0A0Q3I3U6-F1
#
_entry.id   AF-A0A0Q3I3U6-F1
#
_cell.length_a   1.000
_cell.length_b   1.000
_cell.length_c   1.000
_cell.angle_alpha   90.00
_cell.angle_beta   90.00
_cell.angle_gamma   90.00
#
_symmetry.space_group_name_H-M   'P 1'
#
loop_
_entity.id
_entity.type
_entity.pdbx_description
1 polymer ?
#
loop_
_entity_poly.entity_id
_entity_poly.type
_entity_poly.pdbx_seq_one_letter_code
_entity_poly.pdbx_strand_id
1 'polypeptide(L)'
;MKAASSRPAMAAGEAQAQPKQQQPWEYSLRKYLLLLATLVVTVTYAAGFNPPGGIWQSSGGGHDGGRLAGDPIIRDTDYARYLAFFYCNATAFAASLVLIVLILILAVRHDKEKKRKNKDAVWVASDVVALRIVMVVDLLSLMGAYGAGTCRDTVSSVYSAVLVAAVFLYIVVLKLLSWWFPDTSSDSGSSSGGATPVHKPDSGSGGGILIPVPDSAVIPAPVPDSDPVGVQEEVERLRKAKKKLKAEERLRKVLMLLATFAVSVTYIAGLSTPGGFWDAAGDGHGPGDAILNDHHGARLTVFLLCNTTAFVASLLITVLLIIDKKLREKTARSRELYGCIVVALLGLVGAYAAGSCRETDTTVYVLGLVGAVLAFILLLHGFFYTSPSEWLCCSCSRPKRTEENQHTDDDLSTREALDKARSLVLLLATLAATITYAAGLDPPGGLWQDNSGGHMAGDPILLTTNARRFKVFFYCNSVAFVASLVAIILVQKKRLVKHHVLEAAMILDLFGLIGAYAAGSCRDVNTSINAMALAGAVLVYVVIHVVFFTLDHKDGDNKKDDEELLEKRRKRLLLFAILAATITYQAGLTPPGGFLLQDDKLSGHHAGDPVLLYNFPCRYKAFFYCNSVSFMLSIALIILLVNPNLYRPAIRSNALSVCTAVGLFGLMGGYAAGSTQHFKTSIYIFVLVAVVLLVAAGLLLVFLVRELEKKCSSAAAVPVSVSAPSIEQGLEEPPKEEAKGEEERKKEQEEKKKERKERKKHARRKYLMLLGILVASVTYQAGLKPPGGAWQSSVDGYEAGNPVMHDNRRPRYLTFFYSNSTSFVASIVVIIMLLPQWLPKEREEEWEEWSLRVMYTTIVLDLVALLGAYAAGSNRGWKTSVYVVALILAVLGYFVIHTMLSLWSDRRRRRRCESREIPPAPV
;
A
#
# COMPACT_ATOMS: atom_id res chain seq x y z
N MET A 1 -19.31 -48.83 -62.39
CA MET A 1 -18.67 -47.91 -63.37
C MET A 1 -18.91 -46.48 -62.88
N LYS A 2 -17.83 -45.68 -62.76
CA LYS A 2 -17.74 -44.25 -62.34
C LYS A 2 -18.10 -43.94 -60.87
N ALA A 3 -17.17 -43.78 -59.92
CA ALA A 3 -15.97 -42.92 -59.77
C ALA A 3 -16.26 -41.51 -59.22
N ALA A 4 -15.89 -41.33 -57.94
CA ALA A 4 -15.20 -40.22 -57.28
C ALA A 4 -15.69 -38.76 -57.41
N SER A 5 -15.91 -38.11 -56.26
CA SER A 5 -15.05 -37.01 -55.79
C SER A 5 -15.49 -36.54 -54.39
N SER A 6 -14.67 -36.88 -53.39
CA SER A 6 -14.65 -36.25 -52.08
C SER A 6 -13.90 -34.91 -52.17
N ARG A 7 -14.51 -33.83 -51.69
CA ARG A 7 -13.81 -32.57 -51.34
C ARG A 7 -14.13 -32.24 -49.88
N PRO A 8 -13.12 -32.00 -49.03
CA PRO A 8 -13.34 -31.47 -47.70
C PRO A 8 -13.59 -29.96 -47.82
N ALA A 9 -14.71 -29.49 -47.30
CA ALA A 9 -14.94 -28.05 -47.11
C ALA A 9 -14.03 -27.56 -45.98
N MET A 10 -12.89 -26.97 -46.32
CA MET A 10 -12.17 -26.08 -45.40
C MET A 10 -13.06 -24.87 -45.17
N ALA A 11 -13.79 -24.87 -44.05
CA ALA A 11 -14.36 -23.67 -43.49
C ALA A 11 -13.22 -22.78 -42.99
N ALA A 12 -12.80 -21.82 -43.81
CA ALA A 12 -12.03 -20.67 -43.36
C ALA A 12 -12.89 -19.91 -42.35
N GLY A 13 -12.72 -20.25 -41.07
CA GLY A 13 -13.30 -19.49 -39.97
C GLY A 13 -12.60 -18.15 -39.91
N GLU A 14 -13.20 -17.12 -40.49
CA GLU A 14 -12.92 -15.73 -40.15
C GLU A 14 -13.13 -15.58 -38.64
N ALA A 15 -12.03 -15.60 -37.89
CA ALA A 15 -12.01 -15.26 -36.49
C ALA A 15 -12.27 -13.75 -36.37
N GLN A 16 -13.54 -13.33 -36.52
CA GLN A 16 -14.00 -12.03 -36.07
C GLN A 16 -13.67 -11.92 -34.58
N ALA A 17 -12.60 -11.17 -34.29
CA ALA A 17 -12.22 -10.81 -32.95
C ALA A 17 -13.33 -9.94 -32.35
N GLN A 18 -14.29 -10.58 -31.68
CA GLN A 18 -15.29 -9.87 -30.89
C GLN A 18 -14.58 -8.88 -29.96
N PRO A 19 -15.01 -7.61 -29.89
CA PRO A 19 -14.45 -6.66 -28.95
C PRO A 19 -14.65 -7.20 -27.54
N LYS A 20 -13.55 -7.49 -26.84
CA LYS A 20 -13.59 -7.93 -25.44
C LYS A 20 -14.40 -6.89 -24.64
N GLN A 21 -15.55 -7.31 -24.10
CA GLN A 21 -16.31 -6.54 -23.12
C GLN A 21 -15.35 -5.92 -22.09
N GLN A 22 -15.25 -4.59 -22.08
CA GLN A 22 -14.39 -3.87 -21.15
C GLN A 22 -14.89 -4.10 -19.72
N GLN A 23 -14.08 -4.77 -18.91
CA GLN A 23 -14.38 -4.96 -17.49
C GLN A 23 -14.45 -3.59 -16.78
N PRO A 24 -15.35 -3.42 -15.78
CA PRO A 24 -15.36 -2.23 -14.93
C PRO A 24 -13.98 -1.96 -14.32
N TRP A 25 -13.56 -0.71 -14.29
CA TRP A 25 -12.19 -0.33 -13.88
C TRP A 25 -11.94 -0.61 -12.40
N GLU A 26 -12.99 -0.63 -11.58
CA GLU A 26 -12.98 -0.99 -10.16
C GLU A 26 -12.37 -2.38 -9.96
N TYR A 27 -12.67 -3.31 -10.88
CA TYR A 27 -12.05 -4.63 -10.85
C TYR A 27 -10.58 -4.59 -11.18
N SER A 28 -10.15 -3.78 -12.15
CA SER A 28 -8.74 -3.64 -12.51
C SER A 28 -7.92 -2.97 -11.38
N LEU A 29 -8.50 -1.98 -10.72
CA LEU A 29 -7.84 -1.16 -9.70
C LEU A 29 -8.11 -1.59 -8.26
N ARG A 30 -8.91 -2.62 -8.01
CA ARG A 30 -9.27 -3.12 -6.67
C ARG A 30 -8.13 -3.23 -5.65
N LYS A 31 -6.92 -3.57 -6.10
CA LYS A 31 -5.73 -3.67 -5.23
C LYS A 31 -5.33 -2.32 -4.63
N TYR A 32 -5.46 -1.27 -5.41
CA TYR A 32 -5.11 0.08 -5.02
C TYR A 32 -6.25 0.79 -4.29
N LEU A 33 -7.50 0.48 -4.66
CA LEU A 33 -8.66 0.88 -3.86
C LEU A 33 -8.58 0.29 -2.45
N LEU A 34 -8.14 -0.96 -2.34
CA LEU A 34 -7.87 -1.56 -1.05
C LEU A 34 -6.75 -0.82 -0.31
N LEU A 35 -5.63 -0.51 -0.98
CA LEU A 35 -4.54 0.27 -0.39
C LEU A 35 -5.01 1.64 0.13
N LEU A 36 -5.84 2.34 -0.64
CA LEU A 36 -6.43 3.62 -0.23
C LEU A 36 -7.32 3.45 0.99
N ALA A 37 -8.25 2.50 0.98
CA ALA A 37 -9.14 2.24 2.11
C ALA A 37 -8.35 1.86 3.37
N THR A 38 -7.34 1.01 3.23
CA THR A 38 -6.47 0.65 4.36
C THR A 38 -5.72 1.85 4.92
N LEU A 39 -5.21 2.73 4.05
CA LEU A 39 -4.54 3.93 4.49
C LEU A 39 -5.48 4.89 5.23
N VAL A 40 -6.70 5.07 4.73
CA VAL A 40 -7.72 5.89 5.38
C VAL A 40 -8.05 5.34 6.77
N VAL A 41 -8.20 4.02 6.92
CA VAL A 41 -8.34 3.37 8.25
C VAL A 41 -7.16 3.75 9.16
N THR A 42 -5.92 3.66 8.69
CA THR A 42 -4.73 4.01 9.48
C THR A 42 -4.76 5.45 9.99
N VAL A 43 -4.97 6.41 9.09
CA VAL A 43 -4.89 7.83 9.47
C VAL A 43 -6.07 8.27 10.34
N THR A 44 -7.27 7.74 10.08
CA THR A 44 -8.47 8.06 10.88
C THR A 44 -8.47 7.38 12.24
N TYR A 45 -7.85 6.20 12.36
CA TYR A 45 -7.62 5.52 13.64
C TYR A 45 -6.66 6.32 14.53
N ALA A 46 -5.52 6.77 13.98
CA ALA A 46 -4.57 7.60 14.71
C ALA A 46 -5.17 8.96 15.12
N ALA A 47 -5.85 9.64 14.20
CA ALA A 47 -6.52 10.92 14.44
C ALA A 47 -7.69 10.81 15.44
N GLY A 48 -8.35 9.65 15.52
CA GLY A 48 -9.42 9.41 16.49
C GLY A 48 -8.94 9.40 17.94
N PHE A 49 -7.65 9.13 18.18
CA PHE A 49 -7.06 9.05 19.51
C PHE A 49 -6.35 10.33 19.94
N ASN A 50 -5.88 11.11 18.96
CA ASN A 50 -5.20 12.39 19.12
C ASN A 50 -5.94 13.44 18.27
N PRO A 51 -7.05 13.99 18.78
CA PRO A 51 -7.85 14.96 18.05
C PRO A 51 -7.08 16.28 17.81
N PRO A 52 -7.48 17.06 16.79
CA PRO A 52 -6.88 18.36 16.53
C PRO A 52 -7.11 19.31 17.70
N GLY A 53 -6.17 20.21 17.94
CA GLY A 53 -6.19 21.13 19.09
C GLY A 53 -5.54 20.56 20.35
N GLY A 54 -5.04 19.33 20.32
CA GLY A 54 -4.44 18.71 21.51
C GLY A 54 -5.49 18.27 22.54
N ILE A 55 -4.99 17.94 23.73
CA ILE A 55 -5.75 17.33 24.83
C ILE A 55 -5.40 18.03 26.14
N TRP A 56 -6.36 18.08 27.07
CA TRP A 56 -6.12 18.64 28.39
C TRP A 56 -5.10 17.80 29.18
N GLN A 57 -4.07 18.42 29.74
CA GLN A 57 -3.11 17.76 30.63
C GLN A 57 -3.45 17.89 32.12
N SER A 58 -4.54 18.55 32.49
CA SER A 58 -5.00 18.68 33.88
C SER A 58 -6.53 18.60 33.97
N SER A 59 -7.04 18.20 35.14
CA SER A 59 -8.48 18.17 35.42
C SER A 59 -8.90 19.42 36.18
N GLY A 60 -9.90 20.15 35.70
CA GLY A 60 -10.35 21.41 36.31
C GLY A 60 -11.46 21.20 37.33
N GLY A 61 -11.29 21.72 38.55
CA GLY A 61 -12.32 21.79 39.59
C GLY A 61 -13.08 23.11 39.54
N GLY A 62 -14.22 23.17 38.86
CA GLY A 62 -15.06 24.37 38.79
C GLY A 62 -16.51 24.04 38.38
N HIS A 63 -17.46 24.86 38.85
CA HIS A 63 -18.91 24.60 38.91
C HIS A 63 -19.64 24.45 37.55
N ASP A 64 -18.96 24.63 36.41
CA ASP A 64 -19.50 24.45 35.06
C ASP A 64 -18.80 23.27 34.36
N GLY A 65 -19.42 22.08 34.39
CA GLY A 65 -19.10 20.94 33.51
C GLY A 65 -17.64 20.48 33.50
N GLY A 66 -17.28 19.65 34.49
CA GLY A 66 -15.91 19.16 34.77
C GLY A 66 -15.06 18.77 33.55
N ARG A 67 -13.96 19.50 33.37
CA ARG A 67 -12.88 19.21 32.41
C ARG A 67 -12.03 18.06 32.95
N LEU A 68 -11.91 16.98 32.18
CA LEU A 68 -11.12 15.79 32.52
C LEU A 68 -9.85 15.76 31.68
N ALA A 69 -8.70 15.49 32.31
CA ALA A 69 -7.46 15.32 31.57
C ALA A 69 -7.59 14.19 30.53
N GLY A 70 -6.94 14.40 29.39
CA GLY A 70 -6.96 13.58 28.19
C GLY A 70 -8.10 13.93 27.24
N ASP A 71 -9.12 14.69 27.65
CA ASP A 71 -10.22 15.08 26.74
C ASP A 71 -9.76 16.11 25.70
N PRO A 72 -10.31 16.09 24.46
CA PRO A 72 -9.98 17.04 23.40
C PRO A 72 -10.24 18.49 23.83
N ILE A 73 -9.25 19.37 23.67
CA ILE A 73 -9.42 20.79 24.00
C ILE A 73 -10.46 21.45 23.09
N ILE A 74 -10.41 21.11 21.80
CA ILE A 74 -11.35 21.60 20.78
C ILE A 74 -12.82 21.37 21.14
N ARG A 75 -13.13 20.35 21.96
CA ARG A 75 -14.51 20.08 22.41
C ARG A 75 -15.06 21.23 23.24
N ASP A 76 -14.21 21.83 24.08
CA ASP A 76 -14.61 22.83 25.04
C ASP A 76 -14.44 24.25 24.47
N THR A 77 -13.53 24.44 23.50
CA THR A 77 -13.32 25.74 22.82
C THR A 77 -14.23 25.95 21.60
N ASP A 78 -14.48 24.90 20.81
CA ASP A 78 -15.38 24.95 19.64
C ASP A 78 -16.08 23.60 19.44
N TYR A 79 -17.20 23.45 20.15
CA TYR A 79 -17.97 22.20 20.14
C TYR A 79 -18.48 21.81 18.74
N ALA A 80 -18.84 22.79 17.90
CA ALA A 80 -19.37 22.52 16.56
C ALA A 80 -18.28 21.93 15.65
N ARG A 81 -17.08 22.52 15.68
CA ARG A 81 -15.91 22.03 14.94
C ARG A 81 -15.45 20.67 15.44
N TYR A 82 -15.45 20.46 16.76
CA TYR A 82 -15.20 19.13 17.35
C TYR A 82 -16.17 18.07 16.83
N LEU A 83 -17.47 18.39 16.81
CA LEU A 83 -18.51 17.46 16.38
C LEU A 83 -18.39 17.13 14.89
N ALA A 84 -18.12 18.14 14.06
CA ALA A 84 -17.87 17.98 12.63
C ALA A 84 -16.65 17.08 12.37
N PHE A 85 -15.51 17.35 13.05
CA PHE A 85 -14.32 16.51 12.96
C PHE A 85 -14.62 15.07 13.39
N PHE A 86 -15.22 14.91 14.57
CA PHE A 86 -15.46 13.61 15.18
C PHE A 86 -16.36 12.71 14.31
N TYR A 87 -17.51 13.20 13.87
CA TYR A 87 -18.43 12.41 13.05
C TYR A 87 -17.87 12.11 11.67
N CYS A 88 -17.23 13.09 11.02
CA CYS A 88 -16.60 12.88 9.73
C CYS A 88 -15.45 11.86 9.83
N ASN A 89 -14.57 11.97 10.83
CA ASN A 89 -13.45 11.03 11.01
C ASN A 89 -13.93 9.62 11.33
N ALA A 90 -14.93 9.47 12.21
CA ALA A 90 -15.53 8.17 12.53
C ALA A 90 -16.27 7.54 11.33
N THR A 91 -16.95 8.37 10.52
CA THR A 91 -17.60 7.90 9.29
C THR A 91 -16.58 7.45 8.26
N ALA A 92 -15.49 8.20 8.04
CA ALA A 92 -14.41 7.80 7.14
C ALA A 92 -13.75 6.48 7.59
N PHE A 93 -13.41 6.35 8.88
CA PHE A 93 -12.86 5.12 9.44
C PHE A 93 -13.75 3.90 9.14
N ALA A 94 -15.05 4.02 9.43
CA ALA A 94 -15.98 2.91 9.25
C ALA A 94 -16.35 2.65 7.78
N ALA A 95 -16.53 3.68 6.97
CA ALA A 95 -16.77 3.57 5.52
C ALA A 95 -15.58 2.85 4.85
N SER A 96 -14.35 3.16 5.25
CA SER A 96 -13.15 2.47 4.78
C SER A 96 -13.08 1.00 5.20
N LEU A 97 -13.53 0.64 6.41
CA LEU A 97 -13.67 -0.78 6.80
C LEU A 97 -14.71 -1.52 5.95
N VAL A 98 -15.86 -0.90 5.69
CA VAL A 98 -16.90 -1.45 4.79
C VAL A 98 -16.34 -1.59 3.38
N LEU A 99 -15.59 -0.60 2.90
CA LEU A 99 -14.94 -0.60 1.59
C LEU A 99 -13.94 -1.76 1.46
N ILE A 100 -13.10 -2.00 2.48
CA ILE A 100 -12.17 -3.14 2.52
C ILE A 100 -12.93 -4.46 2.34
N VAL A 101 -14.01 -4.65 3.09
CA VAL A 101 -14.80 -5.89 3.04
C VAL A 101 -15.55 -6.02 1.71
N LEU A 102 -16.14 -4.94 1.19
CA LEU A 102 -16.76 -4.90 -0.13
C LEU A 102 -15.77 -5.29 -1.23
N ILE A 103 -14.54 -4.78 -1.19
CA ILE A 103 -13.49 -5.12 -2.16
C ILE A 103 -13.08 -6.59 -2.03
N LEU A 104 -12.95 -7.11 -0.80
CA LEU A 104 -12.66 -8.53 -0.53
C LEU A 104 -13.78 -9.42 -1.11
N ILE A 105 -15.04 -9.05 -0.90
CA ILE A 105 -16.21 -9.75 -1.44
C ILE A 105 -16.23 -9.71 -2.96
N LEU A 106 -16.06 -8.53 -3.56
CA LEU A 106 -15.99 -8.34 -5.01
C LEU A 106 -14.87 -9.19 -5.62
N ALA A 107 -13.70 -9.25 -4.96
CA ALA A 107 -12.60 -10.11 -5.38
C ALA A 107 -12.97 -11.61 -5.32
N VAL A 108 -13.78 -12.02 -4.36
CA VAL A 108 -14.30 -13.40 -4.26
C VAL A 108 -15.38 -13.68 -5.33
N ARG A 109 -16.27 -12.73 -5.61
CA ARG A 109 -17.43 -12.88 -6.52
C ARG A 109 -17.09 -12.77 -8.00
N HIS A 110 -16.25 -11.81 -8.41
CA HIS A 110 -15.80 -11.61 -9.80
C HIS A 110 -15.28 -12.92 -10.43
N ASP A 111 -14.65 -13.74 -9.62
CA ASP A 111 -14.05 -15.00 -10.04
C ASP A 111 -15.03 -16.18 -10.14
N LYS A 112 -16.25 -16.04 -9.60
CA LYS A 112 -17.40 -16.94 -9.83
C LYS A 112 -18.08 -16.63 -11.18
N GLU A 113 -18.09 -15.39 -11.66
CA GLU A 113 -18.84 -14.97 -12.87
C GLU A 113 -18.16 -15.22 -14.20
N LYS A 114 -16.82 -15.26 -14.26
CA LYS A 114 -16.09 -15.80 -15.43
C LYS A 114 -16.50 -17.24 -15.81
N LYS A 115 -17.39 -17.88 -15.04
CA LYS A 115 -17.95 -19.22 -15.29
C LYS A 115 -19.27 -19.22 -16.08
N ARG A 116 -20.00 -18.12 -16.26
CA ARG A 116 -21.35 -18.20 -16.84
C ARG A 116 -21.63 -17.09 -17.86
N LYS A 117 -21.83 -17.49 -19.12
CA LYS A 117 -22.42 -16.61 -20.14
C LYS A 117 -23.82 -16.18 -19.67
N ASN A 118 -23.97 -14.85 -19.57
CA ASN A 118 -25.20 -14.06 -19.53
C ASN A 118 -26.36 -14.59 -18.64
N LYS A 119 -26.39 -14.13 -17.37
CA LYS A 119 -27.63 -13.94 -16.55
C LYS A 119 -27.39 -13.24 -15.20
N ASP A 120 -26.15 -12.98 -14.79
CA ASP A 120 -25.80 -12.37 -13.49
C ASP A 120 -25.41 -10.85 -13.55
N ALA A 121 -25.45 -10.21 -14.73
CA ALA A 121 -24.99 -8.82 -14.94
C ALA A 121 -25.70 -7.77 -14.05
N VAL A 122 -26.91 -8.05 -13.58
CA VAL A 122 -27.70 -7.15 -12.71
C VAL A 122 -27.09 -7.05 -11.30
N TRP A 123 -26.53 -8.13 -10.74
CA TRP A 123 -25.95 -8.14 -9.38
C TRP A 123 -24.55 -7.51 -9.33
N VAL A 124 -23.80 -7.56 -10.43
CA VAL A 124 -22.50 -6.87 -10.56
C VAL A 124 -22.67 -5.37 -10.53
N ALA A 125 -23.71 -4.87 -11.23
CA ALA A 125 -24.00 -3.46 -11.27
C ALA A 125 -24.35 -2.92 -9.88
N SER A 126 -25.13 -3.66 -9.07
CA SER A 126 -25.48 -3.22 -7.71
C SER A 126 -24.28 -3.16 -6.77
N ASP A 127 -23.40 -4.16 -6.78
CA ASP A 127 -22.22 -4.19 -5.89
C ASP A 127 -21.21 -3.08 -6.26
N VAL A 128 -21.06 -2.77 -7.55
CA VAL A 128 -20.19 -1.66 -8.02
C VAL A 128 -20.80 -0.28 -7.70
N VAL A 129 -22.12 -0.13 -7.79
CA VAL A 129 -22.80 1.11 -7.38
C VAL A 129 -22.65 1.34 -5.88
N ALA A 130 -22.87 0.31 -5.06
CA ALA A 130 -22.65 0.37 -3.61
C ALA A 130 -21.19 0.75 -3.28
N LEU A 131 -20.22 0.12 -3.96
CA LEU A 131 -18.81 0.44 -3.80
C LEU A 131 -18.53 1.93 -4.08
N ARG A 132 -19.05 2.48 -5.18
CA ARG A 132 -18.87 3.89 -5.54
C ARG A 132 -19.49 4.84 -4.52
N ILE A 133 -20.69 4.52 -4.03
CA ILE A 133 -21.36 5.34 -3.01
C ILE A 133 -20.51 5.38 -1.74
N VAL A 134 -20.07 4.22 -1.24
CA VAL A 134 -19.22 4.15 -0.04
C VAL A 134 -17.91 4.89 -0.24
N MET A 135 -17.26 4.78 -1.41
CA MET A 135 -16.04 5.54 -1.72
C MET A 135 -16.24 7.06 -1.72
N VAL A 136 -17.37 7.55 -2.24
CA VAL A 136 -17.68 8.98 -2.23
C VAL A 136 -17.96 9.46 -0.81
N VAL A 137 -18.73 8.69 -0.02
CA VAL A 137 -18.98 8.99 1.39
C VAL A 137 -17.68 9.02 2.18
N ASP A 138 -16.79 8.05 1.97
CA ASP A 138 -15.48 7.98 2.60
C ASP A 138 -14.63 9.22 2.28
N LEU A 139 -14.53 9.61 1.00
CA LEU A 139 -13.76 10.77 0.56
C LEU A 139 -14.32 12.10 1.09
N LEU A 140 -15.64 12.27 1.06
CA LEU A 140 -16.31 13.46 1.61
C LEU A 140 -16.14 13.54 3.13
N SER A 141 -16.24 12.40 3.82
CA SER A 141 -16.03 12.32 5.27
C SER A 141 -14.57 12.64 5.63
N LEU A 142 -13.60 12.12 4.87
CA LEU A 142 -12.19 12.44 5.09
C LEU A 142 -11.90 13.94 4.89
N MET A 143 -12.48 14.53 3.85
CA MET A 143 -12.35 15.96 3.55
C MET A 143 -13.02 16.85 4.61
N GLY A 144 -14.21 16.47 5.08
CA GLY A 144 -14.91 17.16 6.17
C GLY A 144 -14.15 17.09 7.49
N ALA A 145 -13.57 15.92 7.82
CA ALA A 145 -12.72 15.76 8.99
C ALA A 145 -11.46 16.63 8.91
N TYR A 146 -10.78 16.62 7.75
CA TYR A 146 -9.61 17.46 7.53
C TYR A 146 -9.94 18.94 7.69
N GLY A 147 -10.96 19.44 6.97
CA GLY A 147 -11.37 20.84 7.05
C GLY A 147 -11.72 21.25 8.48
N ALA A 148 -12.52 20.46 9.19
CA ALA A 148 -12.86 20.76 10.58
C ALA A 148 -11.64 20.76 11.51
N GLY A 149 -10.64 19.90 11.27
CA GLY A 149 -9.45 19.82 12.12
C GLY A 149 -8.34 20.83 11.83
N THR A 150 -8.25 21.35 10.59
CA THR A 150 -7.19 22.29 10.17
C THR A 150 -7.60 23.76 10.21
N CYS A 151 -8.90 24.07 10.21
CA CYS A 151 -9.41 25.44 10.30
C CYS A 151 -9.16 25.99 11.71
N ARG A 152 -8.16 26.85 11.88
CA ARG A 152 -7.78 27.44 13.18
C ARG A 152 -7.84 28.95 13.18
N ASP A 153 -7.24 29.56 12.16
CA ASP A 153 -7.29 30.98 11.88
C ASP A 153 -8.21 31.27 10.68
N THR A 154 -8.67 32.52 10.57
CA THR A 154 -9.61 32.95 9.52
C THR A 154 -9.05 32.70 8.11
N VAL A 155 -7.74 32.86 7.91
CA VAL A 155 -7.11 32.70 6.59
C VAL A 155 -7.07 31.22 6.20
N SER A 156 -6.54 30.34 7.06
CA SER A 156 -6.56 28.89 6.80
C SER A 156 -7.98 28.34 6.67
N SER A 157 -8.93 28.88 7.45
CA SER A 157 -10.33 28.44 7.39
C SER A 157 -11.00 28.82 6.08
N VAL A 158 -10.87 30.08 5.64
CA VAL A 158 -11.38 30.53 4.33
C VAL A 158 -10.69 29.77 3.21
N TYR A 159 -9.37 29.61 3.28
CA TYR A 159 -8.61 28.88 2.26
C TYR A 159 -9.07 27.42 2.13
N SER A 160 -9.14 26.71 3.26
CA SER A 160 -9.58 25.31 3.30
C SER A 160 -11.02 25.16 2.83
N ALA A 161 -11.93 26.06 3.27
CA ALA A 161 -13.32 26.06 2.85
C ALA A 161 -13.48 26.31 1.35
N VAL A 162 -12.76 27.30 0.79
CA VAL A 162 -12.77 27.59 -0.66
C VAL A 162 -12.24 26.42 -1.45
N LEU A 163 -11.14 25.80 -1.01
CA LEU A 163 -10.54 24.65 -1.70
C LEU A 163 -11.49 23.44 -1.69
N VAL A 164 -12.09 23.14 -0.54
CA VAL A 164 -13.09 22.07 -0.37
C VAL A 164 -14.33 22.33 -1.23
N ALA A 165 -14.86 23.56 -1.20
CA ALA A 165 -16.00 23.97 -2.01
C ALA A 165 -15.68 23.89 -3.52
N ALA A 166 -14.48 24.27 -3.93
CA ALA A 166 -14.04 24.18 -5.32
C ALA A 166 -13.96 22.73 -5.80
N VAL A 167 -13.45 21.80 -4.98
CA VAL A 167 -13.44 20.37 -5.29
C VAL A 167 -14.87 19.82 -5.37
N PHE A 168 -15.72 20.18 -4.42
CA PHE A 168 -17.11 19.73 -4.41
C PHE A 168 -17.86 20.24 -5.64
N LEU A 169 -17.74 21.53 -5.97
CA LEU A 169 -18.31 22.13 -7.17
C LEU A 169 -17.75 21.45 -8.42
N TYR A 170 -16.45 21.17 -8.48
CA TYR A 170 -15.83 20.46 -9.59
C TYR A 170 -16.42 19.06 -9.78
N ILE A 171 -16.63 18.30 -8.70
CA ILE A 171 -17.27 16.97 -8.75
C ILE A 171 -18.72 17.08 -9.23
N VAL A 172 -19.48 18.03 -8.70
CA VAL A 172 -20.88 18.27 -9.07
C VAL A 172 -20.97 18.66 -10.54
N VAL A 173 -20.14 19.60 -11.01
CA VAL A 173 -20.08 20.01 -12.42
C VAL A 173 -19.71 18.83 -13.32
N LEU A 174 -18.72 18.02 -12.96
CA LEU A 174 -18.38 16.81 -13.72
C LEU A 174 -19.56 15.83 -13.82
N LYS A 175 -20.32 15.65 -12.73
CA LYS A 175 -21.50 14.77 -12.71
C LYS A 175 -22.66 15.36 -13.51
N LEU A 176 -22.93 16.66 -13.36
CA LEU A 176 -23.96 17.35 -14.13
C LEU A 176 -23.64 17.34 -15.61
N LEU A 177 -22.40 17.61 -16.03
CA LEU A 177 -21.96 17.48 -17.43
C LEU A 177 -22.14 16.04 -17.95
N SER A 178 -21.82 15.03 -17.14
CA SER A 178 -22.02 13.62 -17.53
C SER A 178 -23.50 13.22 -17.64
N TRP A 179 -24.38 13.91 -16.91
CA TRP A 179 -25.83 13.68 -16.95
C TRP A 179 -26.50 14.47 -18.08
N TRP A 180 -26.01 15.68 -18.35
CA TRP A 180 -26.53 16.59 -19.38
C TRP A 180 -26.09 16.19 -20.79
N PHE A 181 -24.90 15.59 -20.91
CA PHE A 181 -24.41 15.01 -22.16
C PHE A 181 -24.21 13.50 -22.01
N PRO A 182 -25.29 12.71 -21.89
CA PRO A 182 -25.17 11.27 -21.94
C PRO A 182 -24.67 10.89 -23.34
N ASP A 183 -23.51 10.23 -23.42
CA ASP A 183 -22.90 9.79 -24.67
C ASP A 183 -23.91 8.97 -25.50
N THR A 184 -24.51 9.58 -26.52
CA THR A 184 -25.14 8.87 -27.64
C THR A 184 -24.03 8.26 -28.50
N SER A 185 -23.42 7.18 -28.01
CA SER A 185 -22.60 6.28 -28.81
C SER A 185 -22.90 4.83 -28.42
N SER A 186 -24.17 4.46 -28.61
CA SER A 186 -24.55 3.08 -28.90
C SER A 186 -24.25 2.82 -30.37
N ASP A 187 -23.54 1.72 -30.63
CA ASP A 187 -23.25 1.14 -31.94
C ASP A 187 -24.38 1.35 -32.96
N SER A 188 -24.19 2.26 -33.91
CA SER A 188 -24.87 2.21 -35.19
C SER A 188 -23.79 2.05 -36.26
N GLY A 189 -23.67 0.85 -36.81
CA GLY A 189 -22.96 0.65 -38.05
C GLY A 189 -23.61 1.52 -39.12
N SER A 190 -22.92 2.56 -39.56
CA SER A 190 -23.27 3.28 -40.77
C SER A 190 -22.18 3.03 -41.80
N SER A 191 -22.46 2.10 -42.70
CA SER A 191 -21.97 2.15 -44.06
C SER A 191 -22.25 3.54 -44.63
N SER A 192 -21.23 4.36 -44.81
CA SER A 192 -21.31 5.56 -45.65
C SER A 192 -20.49 5.31 -46.92
N GLY A 193 -21.09 4.54 -47.84
CA GLY A 193 -20.86 4.75 -49.26
C GLY A 193 -21.46 6.11 -49.63
N GLY A 194 -20.68 6.92 -50.34
CA GLY A 194 -21.10 8.25 -50.74
C GLY A 194 -22.31 8.23 -51.67
N ALA A 195 -23.22 9.17 -51.46
CA ALA A 195 -24.09 9.69 -52.50
C ALA A 195 -24.41 11.15 -52.16
N THR A 196 -23.78 12.06 -52.91
CA THR A 196 -24.13 13.47 -53.03
C THR A 196 -25.50 13.63 -53.69
N PRO A 197 -26.36 14.58 -53.27
CA PRO A 197 -27.40 15.10 -54.12
C PRO A 197 -26.88 16.34 -54.84
N VAL A 198 -26.87 16.30 -56.17
CA VAL A 198 -26.62 17.46 -57.02
C VAL A 198 -27.93 18.22 -57.20
N HIS A 199 -27.90 19.52 -56.97
CA HIS A 199 -28.80 20.48 -57.60
C HIS A 199 -27.96 21.37 -58.54
N LYS A 200 -28.31 21.40 -59.82
CA LYS A 200 -28.09 22.55 -60.72
C LYS A 200 -29.23 22.56 -61.76
N PRO A 201 -29.65 23.74 -62.25
CA PRO A 201 -30.86 23.88 -63.04
C PRO A 201 -30.62 23.65 -64.54
N ASP A 202 -31.74 23.49 -65.24
CA ASP A 202 -31.95 23.09 -66.63
C ASP A 202 -31.21 23.92 -67.69
N SER A 203 -30.83 23.25 -68.80
CA SER A 203 -31.40 23.51 -70.13
C SER A 203 -30.71 22.67 -71.22
N GLY A 204 -31.49 22.04 -72.11
CA GLY A 204 -31.15 21.95 -73.54
C GLY A 204 -30.81 20.58 -74.15
N SER A 205 -31.84 19.95 -74.71
CA SER A 205 -31.86 19.35 -76.07
C SER A 205 -31.04 18.10 -76.40
N GLY A 206 -31.76 16.98 -76.62
CA GLY A 206 -31.82 16.36 -77.95
C GLY A 206 -31.17 14.99 -78.17
N GLY A 207 -32.01 13.95 -78.30
CA GLY A 207 -31.96 13.02 -79.44
C GLY A 207 -31.37 11.61 -79.26
N GLY A 208 -32.20 10.59 -79.56
CA GLY A 208 -31.83 9.32 -80.22
C GLY A 208 -31.27 8.18 -79.34
N ILE A 209 -32.03 7.15 -78.98
CA ILE A 209 -32.43 5.93 -79.75
C ILE A 209 -31.37 4.78 -79.74
N LEU A 210 -31.89 3.58 -79.37
CA LEU A 210 -31.51 2.17 -79.64
C LEU A 210 -30.56 1.35 -78.72
N ILE A 211 -31.13 0.21 -78.28
CA ILE A 211 -30.59 -1.12 -77.87
C ILE A 211 -29.97 -1.82 -79.13
N PRO A 212 -29.04 -2.84 -79.15
CA PRO A 212 -28.82 -4.00 -78.23
C PRO A 212 -27.36 -4.49 -77.94
N VAL A 213 -27.32 -5.47 -77.03
CA VAL A 213 -26.34 -6.53 -76.63
C VAL A 213 -25.88 -7.43 -77.83
N PRO A 214 -24.92 -8.41 -77.75
CA PRO A 214 -23.59 -8.57 -77.10
C PRO A 214 -22.45 -8.91 -78.13
N ASP A 215 -21.19 -9.04 -77.70
CA ASP A 215 -20.39 -10.29 -77.83
C ASP A 215 -18.90 -10.20 -77.45
N SER A 216 -18.42 -11.36 -77.00
CA SER A 216 -17.06 -11.90 -77.08
C SER A 216 -15.97 -11.54 -76.06
N ALA A 217 -15.44 -12.64 -75.53
CA ALA A 217 -14.40 -12.80 -74.53
C ALA A 217 -12.99 -12.45 -75.03
N VAL A 218 -12.16 -11.87 -74.15
CA VAL A 218 -10.72 -12.16 -74.05
C VAL A 218 -10.31 -12.05 -72.57
N ILE A 219 -9.71 -13.11 -72.04
CA ILE A 219 -9.05 -13.18 -70.73
C ILE A 219 -7.64 -12.59 -70.86
N PRO A 220 -7.15 -11.84 -69.85
CA PRO A 220 -5.82 -12.14 -69.32
C PRO A 220 -5.82 -12.43 -67.81
N ALA A 221 -4.75 -13.12 -67.42
CA ALA A 221 -4.49 -13.90 -66.21
C ALA A 221 -4.63 -13.18 -64.84
N PRO A 222 -4.78 -13.95 -63.74
CA PRO A 222 -4.80 -13.41 -62.40
C PRO A 222 -3.37 -13.07 -61.93
N VAL A 223 -3.16 -11.83 -61.48
CA VAL A 223 -2.02 -11.48 -60.64
C VAL A 223 -2.36 -11.91 -59.21
N PRO A 224 -1.57 -12.77 -58.55
CA PRO A 224 -1.72 -13.05 -57.14
C PRO A 224 -0.71 -12.20 -56.38
N ASP A 225 -1.13 -11.05 -55.85
CA ASP A 225 -0.42 -10.38 -54.77
C ASP A 225 -1.43 -9.80 -53.79
N SER A 226 -1.86 -10.62 -52.85
CA SER A 226 -2.39 -10.11 -51.58
C SER A 226 -1.18 -9.69 -50.74
N ASP A 227 -0.86 -8.40 -50.78
CA ASP A 227 0.23 -7.79 -50.01
C ASP A 227 0.18 -8.22 -48.53
N PRO A 228 1.26 -8.82 -47.98
CA PRO A 228 1.39 -9.08 -46.54
C PRO A 228 1.58 -7.79 -45.71
N VAL A 229 1.67 -6.62 -46.37
CA VAL A 229 1.99 -5.32 -45.77
C VAL A 229 0.84 -4.78 -44.91
N GLY A 230 -0.42 -4.97 -45.31
CA GLY A 230 -1.59 -4.45 -44.56
C GLY A 230 -1.79 -5.13 -43.20
N VAL A 231 -1.56 -6.45 -43.12
CA VAL A 231 -1.67 -7.22 -41.88
C VAL A 231 -0.54 -6.88 -40.93
N GLN A 232 0.70 -6.72 -41.44
CA GLN A 232 1.85 -6.31 -40.64
C GLN A 232 1.64 -4.91 -40.03
N GLU A 233 1.11 -3.97 -40.80
CA GLU A 233 0.84 -2.60 -40.35
C GLU A 233 -0.30 -2.55 -39.32
N GLU A 234 -1.36 -3.34 -39.50
CA GLU A 234 -2.46 -3.45 -38.55
C GLU A 234 -2.02 -4.13 -37.24
N VAL A 235 -1.21 -5.19 -37.32
CA VAL A 235 -0.57 -5.82 -36.16
C VAL A 235 0.34 -4.83 -35.43
N GLU A 236 1.09 -3.99 -36.15
CA GLU A 236 1.95 -2.99 -35.56
C GLU A 236 1.15 -1.85 -34.90
N ARG A 237 0.06 -1.39 -35.53
CA ARG A 237 -0.89 -0.42 -34.95
C ARG A 237 -1.55 -0.97 -33.69
N LEU A 238 -2.03 -2.22 -33.70
CA LEU A 238 -2.57 -2.90 -32.54
C LEU A 238 -1.52 -3.07 -31.43
N ARG A 239 -0.26 -3.37 -31.80
CA ARG A 239 0.85 -3.47 -30.85
C ARG A 239 1.19 -2.11 -30.23
N LYS A 240 1.21 -1.03 -31.01
CA LYS A 240 1.38 0.36 -30.53
C LYS A 240 0.22 0.78 -29.61
N ALA A 241 -1.02 0.49 -29.98
CA ALA A 241 -2.20 0.76 -29.16
C ALA A 241 -2.18 -0.02 -27.82
N LYS A 242 -1.83 -1.31 -27.86
CA LYS A 242 -1.68 -2.15 -26.65
C LYS A 242 -0.55 -1.65 -25.74
N LYS A 243 0.58 -1.22 -26.33
CA LYS A 243 1.70 -0.60 -25.58
C LYS A 243 1.25 0.71 -24.91
N LYS A 244 0.50 1.55 -25.62
CA LYS A 244 -0.05 2.82 -25.09
C LYS A 244 -1.00 2.57 -23.92
N LEU A 245 -1.98 1.67 -24.09
CA LEU A 245 -2.94 1.32 -23.04
C LEU A 245 -2.25 0.74 -21.78
N LYS A 246 -1.24 -0.13 -21.97
CA LYS A 246 -0.44 -0.68 -20.87
C LYS A 246 0.36 0.42 -20.13
N ALA A 247 0.83 1.44 -20.84
CA ALA A 247 1.54 2.57 -20.24
C ALA A 247 0.59 3.47 -19.44
N GLU A 248 -0.61 3.75 -19.96
CA GLU A 248 -1.65 4.52 -19.27
C GLU A 248 -2.15 3.82 -18.00
N GLU A 249 -2.37 2.51 -18.07
CA GLU A 249 -2.73 1.71 -16.90
C GLU A 249 -1.64 1.77 -15.82
N ARG A 250 -0.36 1.73 -16.21
CA ARG A 250 0.77 1.86 -15.29
C ARG A 250 0.86 3.25 -14.68
N LEU A 251 0.70 4.28 -15.49
CA LEU A 251 0.67 5.66 -15.03
C LEU A 251 -0.42 5.83 -13.97
N ARG A 252 -1.64 5.35 -14.24
CA ARG A 252 -2.76 5.37 -13.28
C ARG A 252 -2.40 4.72 -11.94
N LYS A 253 -1.74 3.57 -11.98
CA LYS A 253 -1.30 2.83 -10.78
C LYS A 253 -0.31 3.62 -9.93
N VAL A 254 0.67 4.26 -10.57
CA VAL A 254 1.68 5.08 -9.89
C VAL A 254 1.05 6.34 -9.31
N LEU A 255 0.21 7.03 -10.09
CA LEU A 255 -0.52 8.22 -9.63
C LEU A 255 -1.38 7.93 -8.41
N MET A 256 -2.13 6.83 -8.43
CA MET A 256 -2.97 6.46 -7.31
C MET A 256 -2.15 6.15 -6.07
N LEU A 257 -1.00 5.46 -6.20
CA LEU A 257 -0.10 5.20 -5.08
C LEU A 257 0.45 6.51 -4.49
N LEU A 258 0.90 7.43 -5.35
CA LEU A 258 1.44 8.72 -4.93
C LEU A 258 0.38 9.61 -4.26
N ALA A 259 -0.81 9.67 -4.84
CA ALA A 259 -1.93 10.43 -4.27
C ALA A 259 -2.38 9.84 -2.94
N THR A 260 -2.47 8.50 -2.84
CA THR A 260 -2.79 7.80 -1.59
C THR A 260 -1.79 8.19 -0.51
N PHE A 261 -0.48 8.07 -0.79
CA PHE A 261 0.58 8.50 0.12
C PHE A 261 0.46 9.96 0.56
N ALA A 262 0.34 10.88 -0.39
CA ALA A 262 0.27 12.30 -0.09
C ALA A 262 -0.96 12.65 0.75
N VAL A 263 -2.12 12.02 0.49
CA VAL A 263 -3.33 12.14 1.32
C VAL A 263 -3.05 11.70 2.76
N SER A 264 -2.42 10.55 2.99
CA SER A 264 -2.14 10.11 4.39
C SER A 264 -1.27 11.09 5.15
N VAL A 265 -0.15 11.48 4.54
CA VAL A 265 0.88 12.28 5.21
C VAL A 265 0.33 13.66 5.54
N THR A 266 -0.34 14.27 4.56
CA THR A 266 -0.91 15.61 4.73
C THR A 266 -2.09 15.61 5.69
N TYR A 267 -2.90 14.53 5.74
CA TYR A 267 -3.99 14.39 6.70
C TYR A 267 -3.50 14.43 8.15
N ILE A 268 -2.55 13.56 8.51
CA ILE A 268 -2.00 13.50 9.87
C ILE A 268 -1.30 14.83 10.22
N ALA A 269 -0.49 15.34 9.31
CA ALA A 269 0.27 16.58 9.53
C ALA A 269 -0.61 17.83 9.62
N GLY A 270 -1.75 17.86 8.94
CA GLY A 270 -2.69 18.97 9.06
C GLY A 270 -3.36 18.99 10.43
N LEU A 271 -3.73 17.82 10.95
CA LEU A 271 -4.39 17.69 12.24
C LEU A 271 -3.45 17.96 13.42
N SER A 272 -2.15 17.64 13.28
CA SER A 272 -1.11 17.86 14.29
C SER A 272 -0.13 18.93 13.82
N THR A 273 -0.30 20.18 14.26
CA THR A 273 0.57 21.26 13.78
C THR A 273 2.01 21.07 14.26
N PRO A 274 3.00 21.44 13.43
CA PRO A 274 4.38 21.55 13.87
C PRO A 274 4.44 22.52 15.05
N GLY A 275 5.22 22.20 16.08
CA GLY A 275 5.26 23.01 17.30
C GLY A 275 4.33 22.53 18.41
N GLY A 276 3.28 21.74 18.10
CA GLY A 276 2.29 21.32 19.10
C GLY A 276 1.21 22.37 19.36
N PHE A 277 0.58 22.26 20.53
CA PHE A 277 -0.58 23.05 20.93
C PHE A 277 -0.45 23.50 22.37
N TRP A 278 -0.98 24.69 22.66
CA TRP A 278 -1.13 25.16 24.03
C TRP A 278 -2.20 24.35 24.76
N ASP A 279 -1.93 23.95 26.00
CA ASP A 279 -2.85 23.22 26.86
C ASP A 279 -3.49 24.09 27.95
N ALA A 280 -3.09 25.37 28.02
CA ALA A 280 -3.63 26.38 28.93
C ALA A 280 -3.83 27.72 28.21
N ALA A 281 -4.56 28.65 28.86
CA ALA A 281 -4.67 30.03 28.41
C ALA A 281 -3.56 30.88 29.06
N GLY A 282 -2.88 31.72 28.28
CA GLY A 282 -1.80 32.60 28.73
C GLY A 282 -1.33 33.54 27.62
N ASP A 283 -0.62 34.62 27.95
CA ASP A 283 0.14 35.51 27.03
C ASP A 283 -0.48 35.83 25.64
N GLY A 284 -1.82 35.93 25.55
CA GLY A 284 -2.54 36.22 24.31
C GLY A 284 -2.93 35.01 23.45
N HIS A 285 -2.61 33.78 23.87
CA HIS A 285 -3.07 32.53 23.26
C HIS A 285 -4.16 31.83 24.10
N GLY A 286 -5.06 31.14 23.41
CA GLY A 286 -6.06 30.26 24.00
C GLY A 286 -5.62 28.79 24.02
N PRO A 287 -6.27 27.96 24.86
CA PRO A 287 -6.01 26.52 24.88
C PRO A 287 -6.40 25.91 23.53
N GLY A 288 -5.52 25.08 22.98
CA GLY A 288 -5.66 24.45 21.67
C GLY A 288 -5.20 25.29 20.49
N ASP A 289 -4.69 26.50 20.74
CA ASP A 289 -4.00 27.29 19.73
C ASP A 289 -2.64 26.66 19.38
N ALA A 290 -2.20 26.85 18.14
CA ALA A 290 -0.93 26.31 17.68
C ALA A 290 0.22 27.12 18.28
N ILE A 291 1.15 26.46 18.99
CA ILE A 291 2.29 27.11 19.64
C ILE A 291 3.14 27.91 18.63
N LEU A 292 3.28 27.37 17.41
CA LEU A 292 4.07 28.01 16.36
C LEU A 292 3.51 29.36 15.90
N ASN A 293 2.24 29.67 16.20
CA ASN A 293 1.61 30.92 15.78
C ASN A 293 2.22 32.15 16.48
N ASP A 294 2.58 32.02 17.75
CA ASP A 294 2.96 33.15 18.60
C ASP A 294 4.30 33.78 18.18
N HIS A 295 5.23 32.96 17.70
CA HIS A 295 6.59 33.41 17.32
C HIS A 295 6.91 33.19 15.83
N HIS A 296 6.23 32.26 15.18
CA HIS A 296 6.53 31.82 13.81
C HIS A 296 5.26 31.72 12.94
N GLY A 297 4.28 32.60 13.18
CA GLY A 297 2.97 32.57 12.49
C GLY A 297 3.06 32.54 10.96
N ALA A 298 4.00 33.27 10.35
CA ALA A 298 4.21 33.21 8.90
C ALA A 298 4.60 31.80 8.41
N ARG A 299 5.45 31.08 9.17
CA ARG A 299 5.85 29.70 8.86
C ARG A 299 4.68 28.74 9.03
N LEU A 300 3.89 28.90 10.08
CA LEU A 300 2.69 28.11 10.31
C LEU A 300 1.68 28.29 9.16
N THR A 301 1.45 29.52 8.71
CA THR A 301 0.58 29.82 7.56
C THR A 301 1.08 29.16 6.29
N VAL A 302 2.39 29.28 5.97
CA VAL A 302 2.98 28.60 4.81
C VAL A 302 2.83 27.08 4.92
N PHE A 303 3.08 26.52 6.10
CA PHE A 303 2.88 25.09 6.37
C PHE A 303 1.45 24.66 6.06
N LEU A 304 0.44 25.35 6.63
CA LEU A 304 -0.97 25.01 6.45
C LEU A 304 -1.42 25.14 4.99
N LEU A 305 -1.01 26.20 4.29
CA LEU A 305 -1.32 26.40 2.87
C LEU A 305 -0.69 25.32 1.99
N CYS A 306 0.62 25.06 2.15
CA CYS A 306 1.33 24.04 1.38
C CYS A 306 0.83 22.61 1.69
N ASN A 307 0.48 22.32 2.95
CA ASN A 307 -0.04 21.03 3.34
C ASN A 307 -1.47 20.81 2.80
N THR A 308 -2.34 21.83 2.90
CA THR A 308 -3.72 21.77 2.42
C THR A 308 -3.79 21.67 0.89
N THR A 309 -2.93 22.41 0.19
CA THR A 309 -2.80 22.26 -1.28
C THR A 309 -2.35 20.86 -1.66
N ALA A 310 -1.37 20.28 -0.96
CA ALA A 310 -0.92 18.92 -1.23
C ALA A 310 -2.02 17.88 -0.94
N PHE A 311 -2.76 18.03 0.16
CA PHE A 311 -3.90 17.16 0.50
C PHE A 311 -4.97 17.21 -0.60
N VAL A 312 -5.43 18.40 -0.97
CA VAL A 312 -6.51 18.56 -1.94
C VAL A 312 -6.08 18.22 -3.37
N ALA A 313 -4.88 18.59 -3.80
CA ALA A 313 -4.36 18.17 -5.10
C ALA A 313 -4.31 16.63 -5.19
N SER A 314 -3.97 15.95 -4.09
CA SER A 314 -3.93 14.49 -4.02
C SER A 314 -5.35 13.88 -4.01
N LEU A 315 -6.31 14.47 -3.29
CA LEU A 315 -7.72 14.07 -3.39
C LEU A 315 -8.27 14.27 -4.80
N LEU A 316 -7.97 15.39 -5.47
CA LEU A 316 -8.35 15.63 -6.86
C LEU A 316 -7.80 14.55 -7.78
N ILE A 317 -6.54 14.12 -7.60
CA ILE A 317 -6.00 12.97 -8.34
C ILE A 317 -6.86 11.72 -8.08
N THR A 318 -7.19 11.39 -6.82
CA THR A 318 -8.02 10.21 -6.54
C THR A 318 -9.41 10.30 -7.18
N VAL A 319 -10.07 11.45 -7.06
CA VAL A 319 -11.40 11.73 -7.63
C VAL A 319 -11.39 11.63 -9.15
N LEU A 320 -10.42 12.27 -9.82
CA LEU A 320 -10.24 12.22 -11.27
C LEU A 320 -10.01 10.78 -11.76
N LEU A 321 -9.29 9.98 -10.98
CA LEU A 321 -9.05 8.57 -11.31
C LEU A 321 -10.27 7.66 -11.06
N ILE A 322 -11.14 8.01 -10.12
CA ILE A 322 -12.36 7.27 -9.73
C ILE A 322 -13.56 7.58 -10.63
N ILE A 323 -13.76 8.85 -11.00
CA ILE A 323 -14.99 9.28 -11.69
C ILE A 323 -15.01 8.84 -13.16
N ASP A 324 -13.86 8.75 -13.84
CA ASP A 324 -13.85 8.72 -15.31
C ASP A 324 -13.58 7.33 -15.93
N LYS A 325 -14.58 6.88 -16.72
CA LYS A 325 -14.56 5.67 -17.56
C LYS A 325 -13.79 5.89 -18.87
N LYS A 326 -13.61 7.14 -19.30
CA LYS A 326 -12.96 7.55 -20.55
C LYS A 326 -11.68 8.34 -20.29
N LEU A 327 -10.71 7.70 -19.62
CA LEU A 327 -9.29 8.14 -19.66
C LEU A 327 -8.66 7.94 -21.06
N ARG A 328 -9.51 7.88 -22.10
CA ARG A 328 -9.21 7.34 -23.42
C ARG A 328 -8.97 8.45 -24.46
N GLU A 329 -9.32 9.70 -24.20
CA GLU A 329 -9.13 10.79 -25.17
C GLU A 329 -8.85 12.18 -24.54
N LYS A 330 -7.86 12.85 -25.15
CA LYS A 330 -7.38 14.25 -24.99
C LYS A 330 -6.17 14.53 -24.07
N THR A 331 -5.11 15.00 -24.72
CA THR A 331 -3.80 15.51 -24.24
C THR A 331 -3.87 16.59 -23.16
N ALA A 332 -5.00 17.30 -23.03
CA ALA A 332 -5.19 18.36 -22.03
C ALA A 332 -5.26 17.81 -20.59
N ARG A 333 -5.92 16.67 -20.37
CA ARG A 333 -6.18 16.16 -19.01
C ARG A 333 -5.04 15.33 -18.43
N SER A 334 -4.17 14.76 -19.25
CA SER A 334 -2.89 14.19 -18.78
C SER A 334 -1.95 15.27 -18.24
N ARG A 335 -2.03 16.49 -18.81
CA ARG A 335 -1.30 17.65 -18.32
C ARG A 335 -1.86 18.13 -16.97
N GLU A 336 -3.17 18.06 -16.79
CA GLU A 336 -3.83 18.35 -15.49
C GLU A 336 -3.40 17.36 -14.40
N LEU A 337 -3.44 16.04 -14.64
CA LEU A 337 -2.99 15.05 -13.65
C LEU A 337 -1.51 15.24 -13.28
N TYR A 338 -0.65 15.49 -14.26
CA TYR A 338 0.77 15.75 -14.02
C TYR A 338 0.97 17.06 -13.25
N GLY A 339 0.19 18.10 -13.56
CA GLY A 339 0.15 19.36 -12.82
C GLY A 339 -0.23 19.13 -11.35
N CYS A 340 -1.28 18.35 -11.08
CA CYS A 340 -1.71 18.02 -9.71
C CYS A 340 -0.61 17.29 -8.92
N ILE A 341 0.14 16.37 -9.55
CA ILE A 341 1.25 15.69 -8.89
C ILE A 341 2.35 16.68 -8.52
N VAL A 342 2.75 17.54 -9.46
CA VAL A 342 3.81 18.53 -9.21
C VAL A 342 3.39 19.46 -8.08
N VAL A 343 2.14 19.93 -8.09
CA VAL A 343 1.57 20.74 -7.00
C VAL A 343 1.60 19.97 -5.68
N ALA A 344 1.22 18.69 -5.66
CA ALA A 344 1.24 17.88 -4.44
C ALA A 344 2.66 17.68 -3.89
N LEU A 345 3.64 17.38 -4.74
CA LEU A 345 5.04 17.21 -4.34
C LEU A 345 5.67 18.51 -3.86
N LEU A 346 5.43 19.63 -4.55
CA LEU A 346 5.91 20.95 -4.12
C LEU A 346 5.24 21.40 -2.82
N GLY A 347 3.94 21.13 -2.66
CA GLY A 347 3.22 21.38 -1.42
C GLY A 347 3.78 20.57 -0.25
N LEU A 348 4.13 19.29 -0.47
CA LEU A 348 4.82 18.48 0.54
C LEU A 348 6.19 19.07 0.92
N VAL A 349 7.01 19.48 -0.06
CA VAL A 349 8.32 20.09 0.22
C VAL A 349 8.18 21.41 0.98
N GLY A 350 7.25 22.28 0.54
CA GLY A 350 6.99 23.56 1.19
C GLY A 350 6.49 23.40 2.62
N ALA A 351 5.55 22.46 2.84
CA ALA A 351 5.07 22.13 4.18
C ALA A 351 6.19 21.55 5.04
N TYR A 352 6.99 20.60 4.53
CA TYR A 352 8.11 20.04 5.28
C TYR A 352 9.12 21.13 5.69
N ALA A 353 9.52 22.00 4.76
CA ALA A 353 10.47 23.08 5.03
C ALA A 353 9.92 24.10 6.05
N ALA A 354 8.65 24.47 5.94
CA ALA A 354 8.03 25.44 6.86
C ALA A 354 7.77 24.84 8.25
N GLY A 355 7.42 23.55 8.33
CA GLY A 355 7.09 22.89 9.59
C GLY A 355 8.29 22.36 10.37
N SER A 356 9.34 21.86 9.68
CA SER A 356 10.51 21.26 10.32
C SER A 356 11.62 22.26 10.68
N CYS A 357 11.66 23.42 10.02
CA CYS A 357 12.70 24.43 10.22
C CYS A 357 12.21 25.58 11.10
N ARG A 358 12.99 25.97 12.11
CA ARG A 358 12.76 27.18 12.92
C ARG A 358 13.61 28.36 12.47
N GLU A 359 14.83 28.07 12.04
CA GLU A 359 15.77 29.08 11.55
C GLU A 359 15.70 29.25 10.02
N THR A 360 16.21 30.37 9.52
CA THR A 360 16.34 30.62 8.07
C THR A 360 17.36 29.68 7.44
N ASP A 361 18.47 29.41 8.13
CA ASP A 361 19.59 28.62 7.58
C ASP A 361 19.20 27.16 7.32
N THR A 362 18.42 26.57 8.23
CA THR A 362 17.86 25.22 8.07
C THR A 362 16.83 25.18 6.93
N THR A 363 16.07 26.26 6.73
CA THR A 363 15.13 26.39 5.61
C THR A 363 15.87 26.48 4.28
N VAL A 364 16.92 27.29 4.22
CA VAL A 364 17.82 27.41 3.06
C VAL A 364 18.49 26.08 2.75
N TYR A 365 18.91 25.33 3.77
CA TYR A 365 19.45 23.98 3.57
C TYR A 365 18.45 23.05 2.90
N VAL A 366 17.21 22.95 3.41
CA VAL A 366 16.20 22.04 2.85
C VAL A 366 15.84 22.42 1.41
N LEU A 367 15.58 23.70 1.15
CA LEU A 367 15.25 24.19 -0.19
C LEU A 367 16.45 24.10 -1.14
N GLY A 368 17.65 24.39 -0.65
CA GLY A 368 18.91 24.26 -1.37
C GLY A 368 19.22 22.82 -1.75
N LEU A 369 18.94 21.86 -0.86
CA LEU A 369 19.07 20.42 -1.13
C LEU A 369 18.13 20.00 -2.27
N VAL A 370 16.87 20.44 -2.26
CA VAL A 370 15.93 20.19 -3.35
C VAL A 370 16.44 20.80 -4.65
N GLY A 371 16.89 22.06 -4.62
CA GLY A 371 17.46 22.75 -5.78
C GLY A 371 18.70 22.06 -6.35
N ALA A 372 19.63 21.66 -5.48
CA ALA A 372 20.86 20.96 -5.85
C ALA A 372 20.55 19.60 -6.49
N VAL A 373 19.59 18.85 -5.93
CA VAL A 373 19.22 17.56 -6.51
C VAL A 373 18.48 17.73 -7.84
N LEU A 374 17.59 18.72 -7.97
CA LEU A 374 16.97 19.04 -9.27
C LEU A 374 18.01 19.45 -10.31
N ALA A 375 18.99 20.27 -9.93
CA ALA A 375 20.11 20.65 -10.79
C ALA A 375 20.95 19.43 -11.19
N PHE A 376 21.26 18.53 -10.26
CA PHE A 376 21.95 17.27 -10.55
C PHE A 376 21.17 16.38 -11.51
N ILE A 377 19.85 16.26 -11.34
CA ILE A 377 18.98 15.52 -12.27
C ILE A 377 19.00 16.15 -13.66
N LEU A 378 18.95 17.49 -13.76
CA LEU A 378 19.01 18.22 -15.02
C LEU A 378 20.39 18.10 -15.69
N LEU A 379 21.48 18.16 -14.92
CA LEU A 379 22.84 17.95 -15.41
C LEU A 379 23.04 16.52 -15.92
N LEU A 380 22.59 15.51 -15.17
CA LEU A 380 22.58 14.13 -15.64
C LEU A 380 21.73 13.99 -16.90
N HIS A 381 20.54 14.61 -16.93
CA HIS A 381 19.69 14.57 -18.11
C HIS A 381 20.36 15.20 -19.32
N GLY A 382 21.01 16.37 -19.16
CA GLY A 382 21.79 17.06 -20.17
C GLY A 382 22.96 16.22 -20.66
N PHE A 383 23.80 15.72 -19.76
CA PHE A 383 24.94 14.85 -20.06
C PHE A 383 24.54 13.62 -20.88
N PHE A 384 23.42 12.97 -20.54
CA PHE A 384 22.90 11.83 -21.30
C PHE A 384 22.13 12.21 -22.58
N TYR A 385 21.68 13.47 -22.72
CA TYR A 385 21.07 13.98 -23.96
C TYR A 385 22.14 14.41 -24.97
N THR A 386 23.27 14.92 -24.48
CA THR A 386 24.41 15.40 -25.27
C THR A 386 25.48 14.35 -25.52
N SER A 387 25.35 13.14 -24.97
CA SER A 387 26.26 12.03 -25.27
C SER A 387 25.63 11.16 -26.38
N PRO A 388 25.92 11.40 -27.67
CA PRO A 388 25.64 10.41 -28.69
C PRO A 388 26.57 9.24 -28.41
N SER A 389 26.01 8.10 -28.01
CA SER A 389 26.73 6.82 -28.00
C SER A 389 26.94 6.33 -29.44
N GLU A 390 27.53 7.18 -30.28
CA GLU A 390 27.87 6.91 -31.68
C GLU A 390 29.31 7.33 -32.01
N TRP A 391 30.17 7.49 -30.99
CA TRP A 391 31.58 7.83 -31.22
C TRP A 391 32.56 7.08 -30.31
N LEU A 392 32.34 5.78 -30.07
CA LEU A 392 33.39 4.91 -29.52
C LEU A 392 33.21 3.41 -29.81
N CYS A 393 32.69 3.08 -31.01
CA CYS A 393 32.87 1.74 -31.59
C CYS A 393 32.95 1.80 -33.13
N CYS A 394 33.72 2.73 -33.68
CA CYS A 394 34.26 2.57 -35.03
C CYS A 394 35.55 1.75 -34.96
N SER A 395 35.41 0.43 -34.86
CA SER A 395 36.34 -0.60 -35.37
C SER A 395 35.95 -1.94 -34.76
N CYS A 396 35.06 -2.66 -35.44
CA CYS A 396 35.10 -4.11 -35.62
C CYS A 396 33.84 -4.52 -36.41
N SER A 397 33.98 -4.60 -37.73
CA SER A 397 33.02 -5.26 -38.61
C SER A 397 32.89 -6.73 -38.23
N ARG A 398 31.70 -7.18 -37.85
CA ARG A 398 31.33 -8.61 -37.88
C ARG A 398 29.93 -8.78 -38.49
N PRO A 399 29.73 -9.86 -39.26
CA PRO A 399 28.70 -9.92 -40.29
C PRO A 399 27.31 -10.14 -39.72
N LYS A 400 26.30 -9.60 -40.42
CA LYS A 400 24.89 -9.95 -40.25
C LYS A 400 24.73 -11.47 -40.38
N ARG A 401 24.45 -12.14 -39.26
CA ARG A 401 23.74 -13.43 -39.28
C ARG A 401 22.29 -13.17 -38.88
N THR A 402 21.41 -13.66 -39.73
CA THR A 402 19.96 -13.69 -39.57
C THR A 402 19.59 -14.45 -38.30
N GLU A 403 19.32 -13.74 -37.21
CA GLU A 403 18.67 -14.30 -36.02
C GLU A 403 17.55 -13.34 -35.56
N GLU A 404 16.43 -13.41 -36.26
CA GLU A 404 15.27 -12.53 -36.01
C GLU A 404 14.39 -12.99 -34.82
N ASN A 405 14.78 -14.05 -34.09
CA ASN A 405 13.98 -14.61 -32.98
C ASN A 405 14.62 -14.50 -31.58
N GLN A 406 15.89 -14.12 -31.41
CA GLN A 406 16.50 -13.96 -30.07
C GLN A 406 16.48 -12.51 -29.56
N HIS A 407 16.54 -11.51 -30.44
CA HIS A 407 16.62 -10.10 -30.03
C HIS A 407 15.31 -9.56 -29.40
N THR A 408 14.17 -10.18 -29.70
CA THR A 408 12.87 -9.77 -29.14
C THR A 408 12.66 -10.26 -27.70
N ASP A 409 13.24 -11.39 -27.32
CA ASP A 409 13.10 -11.97 -25.98
C ASP A 409 14.00 -11.27 -24.94
N ASP A 410 15.20 -10.85 -25.32
CA ASP A 410 16.12 -10.10 -24.44
C ASP A 410 15.64 -8.68 -24.11
N ASP A 411 15.03 -7.95 -25.07
CA ASP A 411 14.44 -6.63 -24.79
C ASP A 411 13.17 -6.76 -23.94
N LEU A 412 12.43 -7.88 -24.04
CA LEU A 412 11.23 -8.13 -23.25
C LEU A 412 11.56 -8.47 -21.79
N SER A 413 12.51 -9.37 -21.56
CA SER A 413 12.96 -9.80 -20.23
C SER A 413 13.58 -8.62 -19.43
N THR A 414 14.44 -7.83 -20.08
CA THR A 414 15.06 -6.63 -19.50
C THR A 414 14.01 -5.59 -19.10
N ARG A 415 12.97 -5.41 -19.91
CA ARG A 415 11.86 -4.49 -19.59
C ARG A 415 11.05 -4.94 -18.39
N GLU A 416 10.81 -6.24 -18.25
CA GLU A 416 10.07 -6.79 -17.11
C GLU A 416 10.86 -6.68 -15.80
N ALA A 417 12.17 -6.95 -15.83
CA ALA A 417 13.06 -6.76 -14.68
C ALA A 417 13.07 -5.29 -14.23
N LEU A 418 13.16 -4.36 -15.20
CA LEU A 418 13.13 -2.92 -14.95
C LEU A 418 11.80 -2.45 -14.34
N ASP A 419 10.67 -2.98 -14.82
CA ASP A 419 9.35 -2.66 -14.27
C ASP A 419 9.15 -3.20 -12.84
N LYS A 420 9.70 -4.38 -12.54
CA LYS A 420 9.70 -4.94 -11.18
C LYS A 420 10.51 -4.05 -10.26
N ALA A 421 11.75 -3.69 -10.64
CA ALA A 421 12.59 -2.80 -9.85
C ALA A 421 11.90 -1.46 -9.55
N ARG A 422 11.34 -0.79 -10.57
CA ARG A 422 10.58 0.45 -10.42
C ARG A 422 9.49 0.38 -9.35
N SER A 423 8.71 -0.70 -9.35
CA SER A 423 7.61 -0.86 -8.40
C SER A 423 8.10 -1.00 -6.95
N LEU A 424 9.26 -1.63 -6.75
CA LEU A 424 9.87 -1.78 -5.43
C LEU A 424 10.50 -0.47 -4.95
N VAL A 425 11.25 0.21 -5.82
CA VAL A 425 11.85 1.50 -5.50
C VAL A 425 10.77 2.53 -5.15
N LEU A 426 9.69 2.59 -5.93
CA LEU A 426 8.58 3.49 -5.64
C LEU A 426 7.99 3.21 -4.24
N LEU A 427 7.82 1.94 -3.89
CA LEU A 427 7.26 1.56 -2.60
C LEU A 427 8.18 1.94 -1.44
N LEU A 428 9.50 1.70 -1.57
CA LEU A 428 10.49 2.09 -0.57
C LEU A 428 10.59 3.61 -0.42
N ALA A 429 10.67 4.34 -1.52
CA ALA A 429 10.80 5.80 -1.51
C ALA A 429 9.54 6.48 -0.94
N THR A 430 8.35 5.96 -1.26
CA THR A 430 7.09 6.46 -0.69
C THR A 430 7.05 6.28 0.83
N LEU A 431 7.54 5.13 1.30
CA LEU A 431 7.61 4.79 2.71
C LEU A 431 8.60 5.70 3.46
N ALA A 432 9.82 5.81 2.95
CA ALA A 432 10.87 6.62 3.53
C ALA A 432 10.48 8.11 3.55
N ALA A 433 9.85 8.62 2.49
CA ALA A 433 9.25 9.96 2.50
C ALA A 433 8.18 10.12 3.61
N THR A 434 7.35 9.10 3.85
CA THR A 434 6.29 9.16 4.89
C THR A 434 6.89 9.32 6.27
N ILE A 435 7.83 8.43 6.63
CA ILE A 435 8.37 8.37 7.99
C ILE A 435 9.30 9.55 8.29
N THR A 436 10.06 10.02 7.29
CA THR A 436 10.94 11.19 7.45
C THR A 436 10.16 12.49 7.50
N TYR A 437 9.08 12.61 6.73
CA TYR A 437 8.16 13.74 6.84
C TYR A 437 7.54 13.82 8.25
N ALA A 438 7.00 12.70 8.75
CA ALA A 438 6.43 12.65 10.09
C ALA A 438 7.48 13.00 11.18
N ALA A 439 8.68 12.41 11.11
CA ALA A 439 9.75 12.67 12.07
C ALA A 439 10.30 14.10 12.00
N GLY A 440 10.22 14.77 10.84
CA GLY A 440 10.62 16.18 10.72
C GLY A 440 9.64 17.15 11.38
N LEU A 441 8.36 16.79 11.47
CA LEU A 441 7.33 17.61 12.13
C LEU A 441 7.17 17.30 13.62
N ASP A 442 7.47 16.07 14.04
CA ASP A 442 7.50 15.60 15.43
C ASP A 442 8.93 15.12 15.78
N PRO A 443 9.86 16.05 16.07
CA PRO A 443 11.28 15.72 16.24
C PRO A 443 11.53 14.91 17.53
N PRO A 444 12.60 14.08 17.54
CA PRO A 444 12.97 13.31 18.71
C PRO A 444 13.35 14.23 19.88
N GLY A 445 12.99 13.80 21.08
CA GLY A 445 13.15 14.59 22.30
C GLY A 445 11.95 15.48 22.62
N GLY A 446 11.00 15.64 21.69
CA GLY A 446 9.82 16.46 21.91
C GLY A 446 10.10 17.95 21.73
N LEU A 447 9.11 18.75 22.11
CA LEU A 447 9.09 20.20 21.91
C LEU A 447 8.87 20.89 23.25
N TRP A 448 9.50 22.05 23.44
CA TRP A 448 9.28 22.88 24.61
C TRP A 448 7.82 23.36 24.68
N GLN A 449 7.29 23.50 25.89
CA GLN A 449 5.93 23.99 26.14
C GLN A 449 5.93 25.32 26.91
N ASP A 450 7.09 25.96 27.05
CA ASP A 450 7.25 27.21 27.80
C ASP A 450 8.33 28.10 27.19
N ASN A 451 8.32 29.37 27.56
CA ASN A 451 9.28 30.39 27.14
C ASN A 451 10.27 30.68 28.28
N SER A 452 10.97 29.66 28.79
CA SER A 452 11.92 29.80 29.90
C SER A 452 13.33 29.35 29.51
N GLY A 453 14.34 29.56 30.37
CA GLY A 453 15.67 28.95 30.18
C GLY A 453 16.46 29.34 28.92
N GLY A 454 16.02 30.34 28.15
CA GLY A 454 16.61 30.72 26.86
C GLY A 454 16.09 29.90 25.66
N HIS A 455 15.09 29.05 25.88
CA HIS A 455 14.34 28.35 24.83
C HIS A 455 12.94 28.94 24.66
N MET A 456 12.35 28.70 23.49
CA MET A 456 11.00 29.16 23.16
C MET A 456 10.05 27.97 23.02
N ALA A 457 8.79 28.19 23.35
CA ALA A 457 7.75 27.18 23.19
C ALA A 457 7.67 26.71 21.73
N GLY A 458 7.53 25.41 21.59
CA GLY A 458 7.50 24.72 20.31
C GLY A 458 8.88 24.42 19.74
N ASP A 459 9.99 24.94 20.28
CA ASP A 459 11.33 24.58 19.78
C ASP A 459 11.70 23.15 20.16
N PRO A 460 12.48 22.43 19.32
CA PRO A 460 12.88 21.06 19.64
C PRO A 460 13.76 20.98 20.88
N ILE A 461 13.39 20.16 21.86
CA ILE A 461 14.14 20.03 23.12
C ILE A 461 15.55 19.50 22.86
N LEU A 462 15.69 18.52 21.95
CA LEU A 462 16.99 17.97 21.59
C LEU A 462 17.93 19.02 20.94
N LEU A 463 17.39 20.08 20.33
CA LEU A 463 18.21 21.16 19.79
C LEU A 463 18.87 21.97 20.91
N THR A 464 18.15 22.25 22.00
CA THR A 464 18.68 23.05 23.12
C THR A 464 19.54 22.22 24.08
N THR A 465 19.19 20.95 24.31
CA THR A 465 19.95 20.06 25.21
C THR A 465 21.15 19.42 24.53
N ASN A 466 21.06 19.06 23.24
CA ASN A 466 22.17 18.48 22.46
C ASN A 466 22.13 18.86 20.98
N ALA A 467 22.47 20.12 20.69
CA ALA A 467 22.45 20.69 19.34
C ALA A 467 23.21 19.85 18.29
N ARG A 468 24.33 19.19 18.65
CA ARG A 468 25.09 18.35 17.70
C ARG A 468 24.27 17.15 17.23
N ARG A 469 23.60 16.45 18.16
CA ARG A 469 22.75 15.29 17.83
C ARG A 469 21.54 15.71 17.01
N PHE A 470 20.87 16.77 17.43
CA PHE A 470 19.73 17.29 16.69
C PHE A 470 20.11 17.65 15.25
N LYS A 471 21.24 18.35 15.05
CA LYS A 471 21.73 18.69 13.70
C LYS A 471 22.00 17.44 12.86
N VAL A 472 22.65 16.40 13.42
CA VAL A 472 22.86 15.12 12.69
C VAL A 472 21.52 14.48 12.33
N PHE A 473 20.59 14.37 13.28
CA PHE A 473 19.25 13.84 13.02
C PHE A 473 18.55 14.63 11.89
N PHE A 474 18.48 15.95 12.01
CA PHE A 474 17.76 16.82 11.10
C PHE A 474 18.31 16.75 9.67
N TYR A 475 19.62 16.80 9.51
CA TYR A 475 20.26 16.71 8.19
C TYR A 475 20.10 15.33 7.57
N CYS A 476 20.34 14.25 8.33
CA CYS A 476 20.16 12.88 7.82
C CYS A 476 18.69 12.60 7.44
N ASN A 477 17.74 13.04 8.27
CA ASN A 477 16.30 12.87 8.01
C ASN A 477 15.86 13.67 6.77
N SER A 478 16.32 14.90 6.63
CA SER A 478 15.99 15.75 5.46
C SER A 478 16.62 15.23 4.17
N VAL A 479 17.84 14.67 4.23
CA VAL A 479 18.46 13.97 3.10
C VAL A 479 17.65 12.77 2.68
N ALA A 480 17.21 11.92 3.61
CA ALA A 480 16.34 10.79 3.30
C ALA A 480 15.00 11.23 2.70
N PHE A 481 14.35 12.26 3.26
CA PHE A 481 13.11 12.81 2.72
C PHE A 481 13.27 13.29 1.27
N VAL A 482 14.28 14.12 0.98
CA VAL A 482 14.51 14.66 -0.37
C VAL A 482 14.96 13.56 -1.34
N ALA A 483 15.87 12.66 -0.92
CA ALA A 483 16.30 11.53 -1.73
C ALA A 483 15.13 10.61 -2.10
N SER A 484 14.19 10.39 -1.18
CA SER A 484 12.95 9.66 -1.42
C SER A 484 12.04 10.33 -2.46
N LEU A 485 11.79 11.64 -2.35
CA LEU A 485 11.00 12.36 -3.37
C LEU A 485 11.68 12.32 -4.74
N VAL A 486 13.00 12.42 -4.76
CA VAL A 486 13.81 12.33 -5.97
C VAL A 486 13.71 10.93 -6.57
N ALA A 487 13.84 9.88 -5.77
CA ALA A 487 13.64 8.50 -6.23
C ALA A 487 12.24 8.30 -6.83
N ILE A 488 11.18 8.87 -6.21
CA ILE A 488 9.81 8.86 -6.75
C ILE A 488 9.76 9.53 -8.14
N ILE A 489 10.39 10.69 -8.32
CA ILE A 489 10.44 11.41 -9.61
C ILE A 489 11.26 10.62 -10.64
N LEU A 490 12.44 10.10 -10.26
CA LEU A 490 13.34 9.34 -11.12
C LEU A 490 12.69 8.05 -11.64
N VAL A 491 11.92 7.34 -10.80
CA VAL A 491 11.20 6.12 -11.19
C VAL A 491 10.22 6.36 -12.35
N GLN A 492 9.69 7.59 -12.50
CA GLN A 492 8.76 7.92 -13.58
C GLN A 492 9.44 8.03 -14.95
N LYS A 493 10.75 8.33 -15.01
CA LYS A 493 11.50 8.49 -16.27
C LYS A 493 12.22 7.20 -16.65
N LYS A 494 11.78 6.55 -17.75
CA LYS A 494 12.28 5.23 -18.15
C LYS A 494 13.80 5.14 -18.35
N ARG A 495 14.43 6.21 -18.86
CA ARG A 495 15.89 6.26 -19.11
C ARG A 495 16.70 6.33 -17.82
N LEU A 496 16.27 7.10 -16.83
CA LEU A 496 17.03 7.32 -15.58
C LEU A 496 17.06 6.09 -14.67
N VAL A 497 16.05 5.22 -14.74
CA VAL A 497 16.02 3.94 -14.01
C VAL A 497 17.10 2.96 -14.50
N LYS A 498 17.60 3.11 -15.74
CA LYS A 498 18.66 2.22 -16.26
C LYS A 498 20.06 2.55 -15.71
N HIS A 499 20.26 3.68 -15.04
CA HIS A 499 21.56 4.13 -14.57
C HIS A 499 21.70 3.98 -13.04
N HIS A 500 22.95 3.86 -12.54
CA HIS A 500 23.31 3.75 -11.10
C HIS A 500 22.82 4.91 -10.22
N VAL A 501 22.20 5.95 -10.81
CA VAL A 501 21.65 7.12 -10.09
C VAL A 501 20.49 6.72 -9.18
N LEU A 502 19.61 5.82 -9.63
CA LEU A 502 18.48 5.37 -8.80
C LEU A 502 18.96 4.54 -7.62
N GLU A 503 19.94 3.68 -7.84
CA GLU A 503 20.58 2.88 -6.80
C GLU A 503 21.30 3.76 -5.78
N ALA A 504 22.05 4.77 -6.25
CA ALA A 504 22.69 5.76 -5.38
C ALA A 504 21.68 6.55 -4.54
N ALA A 505 20.55 6.98 -5.13
CA ALA A 505 19.49 7.67 -4.40
C ALA A 505 18.87 6.79 -3.31
N MET A 506 18.66 5.49 -3.58
CA MET A 506 18.15 4.54 -2.58
C MET A 506 19.16 4.24 -1.47
N ILE A 507 20.45 4.12 -1.80
CA ILE A 507 21.49 3.91 -0.81
C ILE A 507 21.59 5.14 0.10
N LEU A 508 21.58 6.34 -0.49
CA LEU A 508 21.58 7.60 0.26
C LEU A 508 20.37 7.72 1.18
N ASP A 509 19.18 7.32 0.73
CA ASP A 509 17.96 7.28 1.53
C ASP A 509 18.09 6.35 2.75
N LEU A 510 18.58 5.12 2.56
CA LEU A 510 18.77 4.15 3.64
C LEU A 510 19.84 4.59 4.66
N PHE A 511 20.95 5.19 4.21
CA PHE A 511 21.95 5.75 5.11
C PHE A 511 21.42 6.97 5.88
N GLY A 512 20.63 7.82 5.22
CA GLY A 512 19.93 8.93 5.86
C GLY A 512 19.00 8.44 6.98
N LEU A 513 18.22 7.38 6.73
CA LEU A 513 17.36 6.76 7.76
C LEU A 513 18.17 6.17 8.92
N ILE A 514 19.27 5.45 8.66
CA ILE A 514 20.11 4.89 9.73
C ILE A 514 20.73 6.01 10.59
N GLY A 515 21.28 7.05 9.95
CA GLY A 515 21.87 8.20 10.65
C GLY A 515 20.86 8.97 11.48
N ALA A 516 19.67 9.22 10.92
CA ALA A 516 18.58 9.87 11.65
C ALA A 516 18.12 9.03 12.84
N TYR A 517 17.93 7.72 12.65
CA TYR A 517 17.53 6.82 13.74
C TYR A 517 18.59 6.79 14.86
N ALA A 518 19.87 6.63 14.53
CA ALA A 518 20.94 6.55 15.52
C ALA A 518 21.14 7.85 16.31
N ALA A 519 20.93 9.00 15.67
CA ALA A 519 21.03 10.31 16.31
C ALA A 519 19.78 10.67 17.13
N GLY A 520 18.58 10.33 16.65
CA GLY A 520 17.32 10.69 17.29
C GLY A 520 16.86 9.76 18.42
N SER A 521 17.08 8.44 18.26
CA SER A 521 16.61 7.43 19.24
C SER A 521 17.51 7.31 20.48
N CYS A 522 18.75 7.78 20.39
CA CYS A 522 19.76 7.60 21.42
C CYS A 522 20.06 8.93 22.15
N ARG A 523 20.18 8.89 23.48
CA ARG A 523 20.52 10.07 24.30
C ARG A 523 22.01 10.20 24.59
N ASP A 524 22.71 9.06 24.70
CA ASP A 524 24.14 9.00 24.99
C ASP A 524 24.97 8.43 23.84
N VAL A 525 26.26 8.78 23.80
CA VAL A 525 27.16 8.38 22.70
C VAL A 525 27.33 6.87 22.72
N ASN A 526 27.43 6.27 23.90
CA ASN A 526 27.53 4.81 24.07
C ASN A 526 26.32 4.09 23.50
N THR A 527 25.10 4.58 23.74
CA THR A 527 23.89 3.96 23.18
C THR A 527 23.82 4.09 21.65
N SER A 528 24.25 5.24 21.10
CA SER A 528 24.37 5.43 19.64
C SER A 528 25.42 4.50 19.04
N ILE A 529 26.59 4.35 19.68
CA ILE A 529 27.64 3.42 19.25
C ILE A 529 27.11 1.99 19.30
N ASN A 530 26.42 1.59 20.38
CA ASN A 530 25.85 0.25 20.49
C ASN A 530 24.80 -0.01 19.40
N ALA A 531 23.94 0.96 19.10
CA ALA A 531 22.95 0.84 18.02
C ALA A 531 23.62 0.72 16.63
N MET A 532 24.66 1.51 16.37
CA MET A 532 25.43 1.45 15.12
C MET A 532 26.29 0.18 15.01
N ALA A 533 26.89 -0.27 16.10
CA ALA A 533 27.66 -1.51 16.18
C ALA A 533 26.75 -2.71 15.97
N LEU A 534 25.55 -2.70 16.55
CA LEU A 534 24.52 -3.71 16.29
C LEU A 534 24.12 -3.71 14.81
N ALA A 535 23.92 -2.55 14.19
CA ALA A 535 23.63 -2.43 12.76
C ALA A 535 24.75 -3.04 11.91
N GLY A 536 26.00 -2.68 12.21
CA GLY A 536 27.19 -3.21 11.54
C GLY A 536 27.33 -4.72 11.72
N ALA A 537 27.16 -5.23 12.94
CA ALA A 537 27.23 -6.66 13.25
C ALA A 537 26.15 -7.46 12.50
N VAL A 538 24.92 -6.95 12.46
CA VAL A 538 23.82 -7.56 11.69
C VAL A 538 24.16 -7.57 10.20
N LEU A 539 24.61 -6.45 9.62
CA LEU A 539 24.99 -6.39 8.21
C LEU A 539 26.13 -7.36 7.89
N VAL A 540 27.17 -7.40 8.71
CA VAL A 540 28.32 -8.30 8.55
C VAL A 540 27.86 -9.76 8.66
N TYR A 541 27.09 -10.12 9.68
CA TYR A 541 26.53 -11.47 9.83
C TYR A 541 25.78 -11.92 8.58
N VAL A 542 24.92 -11.05 8.04
CA VAL A 542 24.13 -11.42 6.87
C VAL A 542 25.01 -11.51 5.61
N VAL A 543 25.96 -10.59 5.41
CA VAL A 543 26.91 -10.67 4.27
C VAL A 543 27.72 -11.96 4.34
N ILE A 544 28.24 -12.32 5.51
CA ILE A 544 28.98 -13.58 5.73
C ILE A 544 28.09 -14.79 5.39
N HIS A 545 26.86 -14.86 5.94
CA HIS A 545 25.93 -15.96 5.64
C HIS A 545 25.59 -16.07 4.15
N VAL A 546 25.48 -14.94 3.44
CA VAL A 546 25.23 -14.91 1.99
C VAL A 546 26.46 -15.40 1.23
N VAL A 547 27.66 -14.94 1.58
CA VAL A 547 28.92 -15.30 0.89
C VAL A 547 29.28 -16.78 1.09
N PHE A 548 29.22 -17.30 2.32
CA PHE A 548 29.53 -18.71 2.58
C PHE A 548 28.57 -19.66 1.83
N PHE A 549 27.28 -19.32 1.75
CA PHE A 549 26.32 -20.15 1.02
C PHE A 549 26.44 -20.00 -0.51
N THR A 550 26.89 -18.85 -1.03
CA THR A 550 27.18 -18.72 -2.48
C THR A 550 28.30 -19.63 -2.96
N LEU A 551 29.21 -20.04 -2.08
CA LEU A 551 30.34 -20.91 -2.43
C LEU A 551 29.99 -22.40 -2.50
N ASP A 552 28.84 -22.82 -1.96
CA ASP A 552 28.52 -24.24 -1.71
C ASP A 552 27.40 -24.81 -2.61
N HIS A 553 27.03 -24.12 -3.71
CA HIS A 553 25.93 -24.55 -4.58
C HIS A 553 26.39 -25.04 -5.96
N LYS A 554 26.16 -26.33 -6.24
CA LYS A 554 26.12 -26.92 -7.59
C LYS A 554 24.71 -26.72 -8.17
N ASP A 555 24.63 -26.11 -9.35
CA ASP A 555 23.35 -25.82 -10.02
C ASP A 555 22.64 -27.11 -10.48
N GLY A 556 21.41 -27.32 -9.99
CA GLY A 556 20.48 -28.37 -10.44
C GLY A 556 19.41 -27.87 -11.40
N ASP A 557 18.83 -28.77 -12.18
CA ASP A 557 18.25 -28.56 -13.53
C ASP A 557 16.82 -27.96 -13.62
N ASN A 558 16.18 -27.54 -12.51
CA ASN A 558 14.80 -27.01 -12.53
C ASN A 558 14.72 -25.47 -12.38
N LYS A 559 15.27 -24.73 -13.35
CA LYS A 559 15.51 -23.28 -13.23
C LYS A 559 14.27 -22.38 -13.22
N LYS A 560 13.15 -22.71 -13.87
CA LYS A 560 12.03 -21.75 -14.07
C LYS A 560 11.05 -21.66 -12.90
N ASP A 561 10.62 -22.79 -12.35
CA ASP A 561 9.63 -22.81 -11.27
C ASP A 561 10.21 -22.25 -9.97
N ASP A 562 11.48 -22.56 -9.68
CA ASP A 562 12.21 -22.06 -8.52
C ASP A 562 12.36 -20.53 -8.58
N GLU A 563 12.62 -19.96 -9.75
CA GLU A 563 12.73 -18.51 -9.91
C GLU A 563 11.42 -17.77 -9.61
N GLU A 564 10.28 -18.30 -10.04
CA GLU A 564 8.98 -17.69 -9.75
C GLU A 564 8.68 -17.73 -8.25
N LEU A 565 9.02 -18.83 -7.57
CA LEU A 565 8.85 -18.98 -6.13
C LEU A 565 9.75 -18.01 -5.35
N LEU A 566 11.03 -17.87 -5.73
CA LEU A 566 11.96 -16.93 -5.12
C LEU A 566 11.47 -15.48 -5.26
N GLU A 567 10.98 -15.09 -6.43
CA GLU A 567 10.44 -13.75 -6.67
C GLU A 567 9.14 -13.49 -5.89
N LYS A 568 8.27 -14.50 -5.71
CA LYS A 568 7.10 -14.41 -4.83
C LYS A 568 7.52 -14.23 -3.37
N ARG A 569 8.55 -14.93 -2.91
CA ARG A 569 9.09 -14.85 -1.54
C ARG A 569 9.77 -13.50 -1.28
N ARG A 570 10.59 -13.03 -2.22
CA ARG A 570 11.22 -11.70 -2.21
C ARG A 570 10.20 -10.60 -1.95
N LYS A 571 9.09 -10.59 -2.70
CA LYS A 571 8.03 -9.57 -2.57
C LYS A 571 7.37 -9.55 -1.18
N ARG A 572 7.17 -10.71 -0.56
CA ARG A 572 6.57 -10.79 0.78
C ARG A 572 7.54 -10.34 1.86
N LEU A 573 8.76 -10.85 1.83
CA LEU A 573 9.82 -10.48 2.79
C LEU A 573 10.11 -8.98 2.74
N LEU A 574 10.14 -8.41 1.54
CA LEU A 574 10.36 -6.98 1.38
C LEU A 574 9.22 -6.17 2.00
N LEU A 575 7.97 -6.61 1.84
CA LEU A 575 6.83 -5.94 2.45
C LEU A 575 6.85 -6.00 3.98
N PHE A 576 7.27 -7.12 4.56
CA PHE A 576 7.44 -7.26 6.01
C PHE A 576 8.60 -6.42 6.56
N ALA A 577 9.74 -6.39 5.85
CA ALA A 577 10.88 -5.57 6.22
C ALA A 577 10.52 -4.08 6.17
N ILE A 578 9.83 -3.66 5.12
CA ILE A 578 9.33 -2.29 4.97
C ILE A 578 8.39 -1.91 6.12
N LEU A 579 7.44 -2.80 6.46
CA LEU A 579 6.56 -2.60 7.61
C LEU A 579 7.36 -2.42 8.90
N ALA A 580 8.18 -3.41 9.25
CA ALA A 580 8.92 -3.42 10.50
C ALA A 580 9.82 -2.19 10.61
N ALA A 581 10.56 -1.85 9.54
CA ALA A 581 11.40 -0.65 9.48
C ALA A 581 10.60 0.64 9.79
N THR A 582 9.42 0.83 9.22
CA THR A 582 8.62 2.05 9.50
C THR A 582 8.17 2.16 10.93
N ILE A 583 7.62 1.07 11.46
CA ILE A 583 7.06 1.03 12.79
C ILE A 583 8.17 1.29 13.81
N THR A 584 9.31 0.61 13.64
CA THR A 584 10.43 0.72 14.57
C THR A 584 11.13 2.07 14.44
N TYR A 585 11.19 2.67 13.24
CA TYR A 585 11.75 4.01 13.06
C TYR A 585 10.93 5.03 13.86
N GLN A 586 9.62 5.06 13.68
CA GLN A 586 8.74 6.00 14.38
C GLN A 586 8.72 5.76 15.90
N ALA A 587 8.67 4.50 16.33
CA ALA A 587 8.67 4.15 17.75
C ALA A 587 10.02 4.42 18.44
N GLY A 588 11.13 4.30 17.71
CA GLY A 588 12.45 4.62 18.26
C GLY A 588 12.69 6.12 18.40
N LEU A 589 12.14 6.93 17.48
CA LEU A 589 12.21 8.39 17.57
C LEU A 589 11.20 8.99 18.56
N THR A 590 10.09 8.30 18.82
CA THR A 590 9.05 8.70 19.78
C THR A 590 8.75 7.53 20.74
N PRO A 591 9.58 7.34 21.79
CA PRO A 591 9.45 6.22 22.70
C PRO A 591 8.16 6.29 23.52
N PRO A 592 7.72 5.15 24.08
CA PRO A 592 6.47 5.07 24.82
C PRO A 592 6.49 5.98 26.04
N GLY A 593 5.35 6.63 26.31
CA GLY A 593 5.22 7.62 27.40
C GLY A 593 5.77 9.00 27.06
N GLY A 594 6.41 9.19 25.90
CA GLY A 594 6.92 10.49 25.46
C GLY A 594 8.24 10.88 26.13
N PHE A 595 8.44 12.19 26.31
CA PHE A 595 9.67 12.79 26.81
C PHE A 595 9.41 13.65 28.04
N LEU A 596 10.40 13.75 28.92
CA LEU A 596 10.39 14.67 30.04
C LEU A 596 10.45 16.11 29.52
N LEU A 597 9.66 17.00 30.13
CA LEU A 597 9.60 18.41 29.75
C LEU A 597 10.46 19.34 30.61
N GLN A 598 11.05 18.83 31.71
CA GLN A 598 11.84 19.63 32.65
C GLN A 598 13.10 18.88 33.05
N ASP A 599 14.14 19.63 33.39
CA ASP A 599 15.38 19.10 33.97
C ASP A 599 15.17 18.75 35.44
N ASP A 600 15.61 17.56 35.84
CA ASP A 600 15.71 17.17 37.25
C ASP A 600 17.19 17.13 37.68
N LYS A 601 17.61 18.17 38.41
CA LYS A 601 18.98 18.33 38.90
C LYS A 601 19.38 17.30 39.95
N LEU A 602 18.42 16.67 40.66
CA LEU A 602 18.72 15.65 41.67
C LEU A 602 18.97 14.27 41.04
N SER A 603 18.21 13.92 40.01
CA SER A 603 18.33 12.61 39.35
C SER A 603 19.34 12.60 38.21
N GLY A 604 19.83 13.77 37.77
CA GLY A 604 20.76 13.91 36.64
C GLY A 604 20.10 13.64 35.29
N HIS A 605 18.77 13.79 35.19
CA HIS A 605 18.00 13.56 33.98
C HIS A 605 17.58 14.89 33.35
N HIS A 606 17.70 14.95 32.03
CA HIS A 606 17.49 16.19 31.29
C HIS A 606 16.15 16.19 30.55
N ALA A 607 15.62 17.38 30.31
CA ALA A 607 14.50 17.58 29.43
C ALA A 607 14.79 16.91 28.07
N GLY A 608 13.77 16.26 27.53
CA GLY A 608 13.85 15.50 26.32
C GLY A 608 14.25 14.05 26.53
N ASP A 609 14.64 13.59 27.72
CA ASP A 609 14.87 12.16 27.99
C ASP A 609 13.56 11.34 27.94
N PRO A 610 13.59 10.06 27.49
CA PRO A 610 12.39 9.23 27.43
C PRO A 610 11.80 8.99 28.82
N VAL A 611 10.50 9.21 29.00
CA VAL A 611 9.86 9.03 30.31
C VAL A 611 9.95 7.59 30.81
N LEU A 612 9.83 6.62 29.90
CA LEU A 612 9.99 5.20 30.24
C LEU A 612 11.41 4.86 30.73
N LEU A 613 12.44 5.59 30.29
CA LEU A 613 13.82 5.40 30.76
C LEU A 613 13.95 5.82 32.23
N TYR A 614 13.30 6.92 32.61
CA TYR A 614 13.30 7.46 33.97
C TYR A 614 12.58 6.52 34.95
N ASN A 615 11.32 6.17 34.66
CA ASN A 615 10.51 5.36 35.59
C ASN A 615 10.85 3.87 35.57
N PHE A 616 11.19 3.31 34.39
CA PHE A 616 11.37 1.87 34.21
C PHE A 616 12.58 1.54 33.29
N PRO A 617 13.82 1.80 33.74
CA PRO A 617 15.02 1.73 32.88
C PRO A 617 15.25 0.34 32.26
N CYS A 618 14.98 -0.75 32.99
CA CYS A 618 15.07 -2.10 32.45
C CYS A 618 14.08 -2.35 31.30
N ARG A 619 12.86 -1.81 31.42
CA ARG A 619 11.82 -1.95 30.39
C ARG A 619 12.12 -1.09 29.18
N TYR A 620 12.59 0.14 29.40
CA TYR A 620 13.08 0.99 28.33
C TYR A 620 14.23 0.34 27.56
N LYS A 621 15.24 -0.22 28.26
CA LYS A 621 16.34 -0.94 27.60
C LYS A 621 15.82 -2.12 26.77
N ALA A 622 14.90 -2.92 27.30
CA ALA A 622 14.27 -4.00 26.55
C ALA A 622 13.56 -3.48 25.29
N PHE A 623 12.72 -2.45 25.43
CA PHE A 623 12.05 -1.80 24.30
C PHE A 623 13.06 -1.29 23.26
N PHE A 624 14.04 -0.51 23.67
CA PHE A 624 15.03 0.13 22.81
C PHE A 624 15.85 -0.89 22.01
N TYR A 625 16.38 -1.92 22.66
CA TYR A 625 17.18 -2.93 21.98
C TYR A 625 16.32 -3.81 21.07
N CYS A 626 15.16 -4.27 21.52
CA CYS A 626 14.25 -5.07 20.69
C CYS A 626 13.79 -4.28 19.43
N ASN A 627 13.44 -3.00 19.60
CA ASN A 627 13.04 -2.11 18.52
C ASN A 627 14.21 -1.84 17.55
N SER A 628 15.41 -1.55 18.07
CA SER A 628 16.60 -1.26 17.25
C SER A 628 17.08 -2.49 16.48
N VAL A 629 17.07 -3.68 17.10
CA VAL A 629 17.35 -4.96 16.40
C VAL A 629 16.36 -5.15 15.25
N SER A 630 15.07 -4.95 15.50
CA SER A 630 14.02 -5.10 14.48
C SER A 630 14.20 -4.09 13.33
N PHE A 631 14.50 -2.83 13.64
CA PHE A 631 14.81 -1.79 12.64
C PHE A 631 16.02 -2.17 11.77
N MET A 632 17.15 -2.52 12.39
CA MET A 632 18.39 -2.80 11.68
C MET A 632 18.31 -4.07 10.83
N LEU A 633 17.68 -5.13 11.34
CA LEU A 633 17.38 -6.34 10.56
C LEU A 633 16.49 -6.02 9.36
N SER A 634 15.49 -5.14 9.54
CA SER A 634 14.59 -4.74 8.46
C SER A 634 15.30 -3.92 7.38
N ILE A 635 16.18 -2.99 7.74
CA ILE A 635 17.01 -2.24 6.78
C ILE A 635 17.98 -3.19 6.05
N ALA A 636 18.62 -4.12 6.76
CA ALA A 636 19.47 -5.14 6.15
C ALA A 636 18.70 -6.02 5.15
N LEU A 637 17.48 -6.46 5.50
CA LEU A 637 16.58 -7.17 4.59
C LEU A 637 16.27 -6.36 3.33
N ILE A 638 15.94 -5.07 3.49
CA ILE A 638 15.65 -4.18 2.35
C ILE A 638 16.86 -4.09 1.41
N ILE A 639 18.06 -3.86 1.94
CA ILE A 639 19.29 -3.76 1.14
C ILE A 639 19.51 -5.05 0.32
N LEU A 640 19.39 -6.21 0.95
CA LEU A 640 19.61 -7.51 0.31
C LEU A 640 18.53 -7.85 -0.71
N LEU A 641 17.28 -7.51 -0.43
CA LEU A 641 16.13 -7.80 -1.29
C LEU A 641 16.04 -6.83 -2.47
N VAL A 642 16.58 -5.62 -2.36
CA VAL A 642 16.68 -4.66 -3.46
C VAL A 642 17.75 -5.10 -4.45
N ASN A 643 18.90 -5.61 -3.99
CA ASN A 643 19.99 -6.02 -4.85
C ASN A 643 19.70 -7.35 -5.59
N PRO A 644 19.64 -7.36 -6.94
CA PRO A 644 19.33 -8.56 -7.73
C PRO A 644 20.36 -9.69 -7.58
N ASN A 645 21.62 -9.35 -7.27
CA ASN A 645 22.71 -10.31 -7.13
C ASN A 645 22.72 -10.97 -5.75
N LEU A 646 22.22 -10.29 -4.71
CA LEU A 646 22.28 -10.76 -3.32
C LEU A 646 21.00 -11.49 -2.87
N TYR A 647 19.82 -11.17 -3.42
CA TYR A 647 18.58 -11.79 -2.93
C TYR A 647 18.49 -13.28 -3.29
N ARG A 648 18.99 -13.72 -4.45
CA ARG A 648 18.87 -15.13 -4.88
C ARG A 648 19.63 -16.06 -3.93
N PRO A 649 20.91 -15.80 -3.61
CA PRO A 649 21.61 -16.64 -2.63
C PRO A 649 21.05 -16.49 -1.22
N ALA A 650 20.67 -15.28 -0.81
CA ALA A 650 20.14 -15.03 0.53
C ALA A 650 18.78 -15.70 0.81
N ILE A 651 17.92 -15.88 -0.20
CA ILE A 651 16.66 -16.61 -0.03
C ILE A 651 16.91 -18.11 0.07
N ARG A 652 17.86 -18.65 -0.72
CA ARG A 652 18.20 -20.09 -0.70
C ARG A 652 18.85 -20.50 0.62
N SER A 653 19.66 -19.64 1.24
CA SER A 653 20.33 -19.91 2.52
C SER A 653 19.41 -19.81 3.75
N ASN A 654 18.12 -19.52 3.57
CA ASN A 654 17.16 -19.24 4.66
C ASN A 654 17.48 -18.07 5.59
N ALA A 655 18.60 -17.36 5.40
CA ALA A 655 19.02 -16.23 6.23
C ALA A 655 17.96 -15.13 6.30
N LEU A 656 17.29 -14.82 5.18
CA LEU A 656 16.24 -13.78 5.16
C LEU A 656 14.99 -14.19 5.97
N SER A 657 14.69 -15.49 6.05
CA SER A 657 13.56 -15.98 6.86
C SER A 657 13.87 -15.89 8.34
N VAL A 658 15.09 -16.26 8.74
CA VAL A 658 15.58 -16.15 10.12
C VAL A 658 15.60 -14.69 10.54
N CYS A 659 16.16 -13.82 9.71
CA CYS A 659 16.19 -12.38 9.94
C CYS A 659 14.78 -11.79 10.09
N THR A 660 13.82 -12.21 9.25
CA THR A 660 12.41 -11.80 9.40
C THR A 660 11.79 -12.30 10.70
N ALA A 661 12.06 -13.56 11.08
CA ALA A 661 11.56 -14.11 12.33
C ALA A 661 12.12 -13.32 13.53
N VAL A 662 13.44 -13.17 13.63
CA VAL A 662 14.10 -12.39 14.70
C VAL A 662 13.60 -10.95 14.72
N GLY A 663 13.39 -10.33 13.56
CA GLY A 663 12.80 -8.98 13.45
C GLY A 663 11.38 -8.91 14.03
N LEU A 664 10.53 -9.91 13.76
CA LEU A 664 9.18 -9.99 14.34
C LEU A 664 9.19 -10.26 15.85
N PHE A 665 10.12 -11.09 16.35
CA PHE A 665 10.33 -11.27 17.79
C PHE A 665 10.75 -9.95 18.47
N GLY A 666 11.67 -9.20 17.84
CA GLY A 666 12.06 -7.87 18.30
C GLY A 666 10.87 -6.91 18.34
N LEU A 667 10.01 -6.94 17.32
CA LEU A 667 8.82 -6.10 17.27
C LEU A 667 7.83 -6.47 18.40
N MET A 668 7.55 -7.76 18.62
CA MET A 668 6.70 -8.21 19.72
C MET A 668 7.28 -7.89 21.11
N GLY A 669 8.59 -8.07 21.28
CA GLY A 669 9.29 -7.72 22.52
C GLY A 669 9.24 -6.22 22.81
N GLY A 670 9.42 -5.39 21.77
CA GLY A 670 9.24 -3.95 21.85
C GLY A 670 7.82 -3.57 22.28
N TYR A 671 6.79 -4.15 21.63
CA TYR A 671 5.40 -3.90 21.99
C TYR A 671 5.10 -4.28 23.45
N ALA A 672 5.54 -5.46 23.91
CA ALA A 672 5.32 -5.92 25.28
C ALA A 672 6.03 -5.05 26.33
N ALA A 673 7.24 -4.58 26.02
CA ALA A 673 8.00 -3.71 26.90
C ALA A 673 7.41 -2.28 26.96
N GLY A 674 6.91 -1.77 25.82
CA GLY A 674 6.53 -0.37 25.66
C GLY A 674 5.05 -0.02 25.88
N SER A 675 4.12 -0.94 25.64
CA SER A 675 2.67 -0.60 25.55
C SER A 675 1.95 -0.38 26.88
N THR A 676 2.53 -0.79 28.02
CA THR A 676 1.92 -0.54 29.34
C THR A 676 2.98 -0.50 30.41
N GLN A 677 2.85 0.39 31.39
CA GLN A 677 3.78 0.50 32.52
C GLN A 677 3.44 -0.48 33.66
N HIS A 678 2.21 -0.98 33.75
CA HIS A 678 1.78 -1.83 34.86
C HIS A 678 2.04 -3.32 34.65
N PHE A 679 2.49 -3.98 35.71
CA PHE A 679 2.81 -5.42 35.69
C PHE A 679 1.58 -6.29 35.36
N LYS A 680 0.41 -5.98 35.93
CA LYS A 680 -0.83 -6.76 35.74
C LYS A 680 -1.30 -6.79 34.27
N THR A 681 -1.32 -5.64 33.61
CA THR A 681 -1.68 -5.52 32.19
C THR A 681 -0.57 -6.08 31.29
N SER A 682 0.70 -5.99 31.72
CA SER A 682 1.83 -6.57 30.99
C SER A 682 1.77 -8.10 30.94
N ILE A 683 1.30 -8.79 31.99
CA ILE A 683 1.14 -10.26 32.00
C ILE A 683 0.27 -10.71 30.82
N TYR A 684 -0.83 -10.01 30.55
CA TYR A 684 -1.72 -10.33 29.43
C TYR A 684 -0.96 -10.34 28.10
N ILE A 685 -0.12 -9.34 27.84
CA ILE A 685 0.66 -9.27 26.59
C ILE A 685 1.71 -10.38 26.56
N PHE A 686 2.41 -10.64 27.67
CA PHE A 686 3.41 -11.72 27.70
C PHE A 686 2.78 -13.09 27.45
N VAL A 687 1.60 -13.36 28.01
CA VAL A 687 0.83 -14.58 27.74
C VAL A 687 0.45 -14.65 26.26
N LEU A 688 -0.08 -13.56 25.71
CA LEU A 688 -0.49 -13.47 24.31
C LEU A 688 0.70 -13.70 23.37
N VAL A 689 1.85 -13.09 23.65
CA VAL A 689 3.12 -13.31 22.96
C VAL A 689 3.55 -14.78 23.08
N ALA A 690 3.55 -15.35 24.29
CA ALA A 690 3.92 -16.75 24.52
C ALA A 690 3.06 -17.73 23.72
N VAL A 691 1.75 -17.49 23.63
CA VAL A 691 0.83 -18.28 22.78
C VAL A 691 1.26 -18.24 21.32
N VAL A 692 1.61 -17.05 20.79
CA VAL A 692 2.12 -16.91 19.42
C VAL A 692 3.43 -17.67 19.26
N LEU A 693 4.33 -17.59 20.24
CA LEU A 693 5.62 -18.29 20.17
C LEU A 693 5.44 -19.80 20.19
N LEU A 694 4.49 -20.33 20.96
CA LEU A 694 4.14 -21.75 20.96
C LEU A 694 3.55 -22.18 19.61
N VAL A 695 2.69 -21.37 19.00
CA VAL A 695 2.16 -21.64 17.65
C VAL A 695 3.30 -21.62 16.62
N ALA A 696 4.18 -20.62 16.67
CA ALA A 696 5.32 -20.51 15.76
C ALA A 696 6.34 -21.66 15.96
N ALA A 697 6.64 -22.02 17.21
CA ALA A 697 7.51 -23.13 17.56
C ALA A 697 6.91 -24.48 17.14
N GLY A 698 5.60 -24.66 17.31
CA GLY A 698 4.88 -25.84 16.80
C GLY A 698 4.99 -25.96 15.28
N LEU A 699 4.81 -24.85 14.55
CA LEU A 699 5.00 -24.82 13.09
C LEU A 699 6.45 -25.13 12.69
N LEU A 700 7.45 -24.61 13.43
CA LEU A 700 8.87 -24.88 13.23
C LEU A 700 9.26 -26.33 13.56
N LEU A 701 8.70 -26.92 14.62
CA LEU A 701 8.94 -28.30 15.03
C LEU A 701 8.37 -29.27 13.99
N VAL A 702 7.15 -29.02 13.51
CA VAL A 702 6.56 -29.77 12.39
C VAL A 702 7.46 -29.69 11.15
N PHE A 703 8.11 -28.55 10.91
CA PHE A 703 9.07 -28.39 9.83
C PHE A 703 10.36 -29.19 10.06
N LEU A 704 10.99 -29.08 11.24
CA LEU A 704 12.22 -29.80 11.59
C LEU A 704 12.05 -31.32 11.53
N VAL A 705 10.96 -31.84 12.09
CA VAL A 705 10.63 -33.28 12.04
C VAL A 705 10.51 -33.76 10.58
N ARG A 706 9.91 -32.95 9.71
CA ARG A 706 9.77 -33.29 8.28
C ARG A 706 11.06 -33.18 7.48
N GLU A 707 11.94 -32.24 7.81
CA GLU A 707 13.28 -32.18 7.19
C GLU A 707 14.14 -33.38 7.58
N LEU A 708 14.01 -33.84 8.83
CA LEU A 708 14.64 -35.10 9.26
C LEU A 708 14.04 -36.31 8.53
N GLU A 709 12.72 -36.38 8.37
CA GLU A 709 12.05 -37.42 7.56
C GLU A 709 12.56 -37.40 6.11
N LYS A 710 12.63 -36.23 5.45
CA LYS A 710 13.15 -36.12 4.07
C LYS A 710 14.61 -36.56 3.94
N LYS A 711 15.48 -36.17 4.87
CA LYS A 711 16.89 -36.61 4.88
C LYS A 711 17.00 -38.11 5.08
N CYS A 712 16.17 -38.71 5.93
CA CYS A 712 16.11 -40.16 6.11
C CYS A 712 15.56 -40.89 4.87
N SER A 713 14.49 -40.38 4.24
CA SER A 713 13.93 -40.98 3.01
C SER A 713 14.88 -40.87 1.82
N SER A 714 15.64 -39.77 1.70
CA SER A 714 16.68 -39.59 0.68
C SER A 714 17.90 -40.50 0.90
N ALA A 715 18.23 -40.83 2.15
CA ALA A 715 19.32 -41.77 2.46
C ALA A 715 18.91 -43.24 2.29
N ALA A 716 17.61 -43.55 2.40
CA ALA A 716 17.07 -44.90 2.25
C ALA A 716 16.81 -45.31 0.78
N ALA A 717 16.82 -44.37 -0.17
CA ALA A 717 16.60 -44.66 -1.59
C ALA A 717 17.91 -45.01 -2.32
N VAL A 718 18.52 -46.16 -1.99
CA VAL A 718 19.48 -46.83 -2.86
C VAL A 718 18.71 -47.85 -3.70
N PRO A 719 18.72 -47.78 -5.05
CA PRO A 719 17.94 -48.69 -5.87
C PRO A 719 18.62 -50.07 -5.90
N VAL A 720 17.99 -51.07 -5.27
CA VAL A 720 18.28 -52.48 -5.54
C VAL A 720 17.54 -52.85 -6.82
N SER A 721 18.28 -52.96 -7.92
CA SER A 721 17.79 -53.49 -9.19
C SER A 721 17.66 -55.01 -9.12
N VAL A 722 16.44 -55.52 -8.99
CA VAL A 722 16.12 -56.92 -9.30
C VAL A 722 15.32 -56.93 -10.59
N SER A 723 15.95 -57.36 -11.68
CA SER A 723 15.31 -57.66 -12.95
C SER A 723 14.65 -59.04 -12.87
N ALA A 724 13.33 -59.09 -13.08
CA ALA A 724 12.63 -60.32 -13.44
C ALA A 724 11.87 -60.10 -14.76
N PRO A 725 12.00 -60.99 -15.76
CA PRO A 725 11.34 -60.84 -17.05
C PRO A 725 9.90 -61.33 -16.93
N SER A 726 8.95 -60.60 -17.52
CA SER A 726 7.58 -61.06 -17.73
C SER A 726 7.29 -61.10 -19.22
N ILE A 727 6.90 -62.29 -19.67
CA ILE A 727 6.59 -62.70 -21.02
C ILE A 727 5.36 -61.94 -21.55
N GLU A 728 5.46 -61.40 -22.76
CA GLU A 728 4.35 -60.89 -23.55
C GLU A 728 3.37 -62.02 -23.90
N GLN A 729 2.09 -61.80 -23.62
CA GLN A 729 1.02 -62.37 -24.43
C GLN A 729 0.03 -61.27 -24.79
N GLY A 730 -0.09 -61.07 -26.11
CA GLY A 730 -0.96 -60.08 -26.71
C GLY A 730 -2.43 -60.44 -26.58
N LEU A 731 -3.26 -59.40 -26.45
CA LEU A 731 -4.65 -59.42 -26.85
C LEU A 731 -4.99 -58.04 -27.41
N GLU A 732 -5.48 -58.01 -28.65
CA GLU A 732 -5.87 -56.81 -29.39
C GLU A 732 -6.97 -56.03 -28.64
N GLU A 733 -6.74 -54.72 -28.40
CA GLU A 733 -7.81 -53.77 -28.05
C GLU A 733 -8.18 -52.91 -29.28
N PRO A 734 -9.47 -52.55 -29.44
CA PRO A 734 -9.98 -51.82 -30.61
C PRO A 734 -9.58 -50.32 -30.58
N PRO A 735 -9.73 -49.58 -31.69
CA PRO A 735 -9.10 -48.25 -31.84
C PRO A 735 -9.73 -47.21 -30.89
N LYS A 736 -8.94 -46.74 -29.91
CA LYS A 736 -9.30 -45.69 -28.92
C LYS A 736 -8.72 -44.30 -29.27
N GLU A 737 -8.86 -43.83 -30.50
CA GLU A 737 -8.43 -42.46 -30.85
C GLU A 737 -9.42 -41.39 -30.37
N GLU A 738 -10.73 -41.66 -30.36
CA GLU A 738 -11.74 -40.70 -29.85
C GLU A 738 -11.77 -40.61 -28.31
N ALA A 739 -11.50 -41.72 -27.61
CA ALA A 739 -11.47 -41.75 -26.14
C ALA A 739 -10.24 -41.04 -25.55
N LYS A 740 -9.08 -41.12 -26.20
CA LYS A 740 -7.86 -40.40 -25.80
C LYS A 740 -8.03 -38.88 -25.89
N GLY A 741 -8.64 -38.38 -26.96
CA GLY A 741 -8.90 -36.94 -27.13
C GLY A 741 -9.90 -36.37 -26.11
N GLU A 742 -10.88 -37.16 -25.68
CA GLU A 742 -11.81 -36.77 -24.62
C GLU A 742 -11.16 -36.78 -23.22
N GLU A 743 -10.29 -37.75 -22.96
CA GLU A 743 -9.56 -37.88 -21.69
C GLU A 743 -8.47 -36.81 -21.54
N GLU A 744 -7.76 -36.48 -22.62
CA GLU A 744 -6.82 -35.35 -22.68
C GLU A 744 -7.54 -34.00 -22.51
N ARG A 745 -8.72 -33.80 -23.14
CA ARG A 745 -9.54 -32.60 -22.91
C ARG A 745 -10.04 -32.51 -21.47
N LYS A 746 -10.40 -33.63 -20.83
CA LYS A 746 -10.80 -33.66 -19.41
C LYS A 746 -9.63 -33.32 -18.50
N LYS A 747 -8.44 -33.89 -18.73
CA LYS A 747 -7.20 -33.55 -18.01
C LYS A 747 -6.82 -32.08 -18.18
N GLU A 748 -6.84 -31.55 -19.40
CA GLU A 748 -6.53 -30.13 -19.67
C GLU A 748 -7.56 -29.18 -19.02
N GLN A 749 -8.85 -29.55 -18.99
CA GLN A 749 -9.88 -28.80 -18.27
C GLN A 749 -9.69 -28.86 -16.75
N GLU A 750 -9.24 -30.00 -16.22
CA GLU A 750 -9.01 -30.21 -14.80
C GLU A 750 -7.75 -29.48 -14.30
N GLU A 751 -6.67 -29.48 -15.09
CA GLU A 751 -5.49 -28.65 -14.87
C GLU A 751 -5.81 -27.17 -14.91
N LYS A 752 -6.52 -26.69 -15.94
CA LYS A 752 -7.01 -25.30 -16.01
C LYS A 752 -7.88 -24.92 -14.81
N LYS A 753 -8.65 -25.88 -14.28
CA LYS A 753 -9.47 -25.69 -13.07
C LYS A 753 -8.60 -25.62 -11.81
N LYS A 754 -7.55 -26.43 -11.72
CA LYS A 754 -6.57 -26.47 -10.62
C LYS A 754 -5.74 -25.19 -10.58
N GLU A 755 -5.09 -24.79 -11.69
CA GLU A 755 -4.35 -23.53 -11.80
C GLU A 755 -5.22 -22.33 -11.42
N ARG A 756 -6.49 -22.33 -11.84
CA ARG A 756 -7.43 -21.26 -11.50
C ARG A 756 -7.78 -21.24 -10.02
N LYS A 757 -7.90 -22.40 -9.35
CA LYS A 757 -8.11 -22.47 -7.90
C LYS A 757 -6.89 -21.92 -7.15
N GLU A 758 -5.67 -22.28 -7.57
CA GLU A 758 -4.44 -21.79 -6.97
C GLU A 758 -4.27 -20.27 -7.11
N ARG A 759 -4.55 -19.72 -8.30
CA ARG A 759 -4.54 -18.26 -8.51
C ARG A 759 -5.50 -17.52 -7.57
N LYS A 760 -6.65 -18.12 -7.24
CA LYS A 760 -7.62 -17.55 -6.28
C LYS A 760 -7.10 -17.58 -4.85
N LYS A 761 -6.56 -18.73 -4.42
CA LYS A 761 -5.92 -18.88 -3.11
C LYS A 761 -4.80 -17.85 -2.96
N HIS A 762 -3.95 -17.71 -3.97
CA HIS A 762 -2.85 -16.76 -3.99
C HIS A 762 -3.30 -15.30 -3.97
N ALA A 763 -4.39 -14.94 -4.68
CA ALA A 763 -4.96 -13.61 -4.61
C ALA A 763 -5.50 -13.28 -3.21
N ARG A 764 -6.19 -14.22 -2.56
CA ARG A 764 -6.69 -14.05 -1.18
C ARG A 764 -5.54 -13.83 -0.20
N ARG A 765 -4.49 -14.65 -0.25
CA ARG A 765 -3.30 -14.47 0.60
C ARG A 765 -2.68 -13.08 0.48
N LYS A 766 -2.62 -12.51 -0.74
CA LYS A 766 -2.12 -11.14 -0.94
C LYS A 766 -2.97 -10.09 -0.23
N TYR A 767 -4.29 -10.25 -0.21
CA TYR A 767 -5.18 -9.33 0.49
C TYR A 767 -5.10 -9.46 2.01
N LEU A 768 -5.08 -10.70 2.50
CA LEU A 768 -4.90 -10.97 3.93
C LEU A 768 -3.53 -10.46 4.42
N MET A 769 -2.50 -10.58 3.60
CA MET A 769 -1.16 -10.02 3.87
C MET A 769 -1.20 -8.50 4.01
N LEU A 770 -1.78 -7.79 3.04
CA LEU A 770 -1.86 -6.32 3.10
C LEU A 770 -2.64 -5.86 4.33
N LEU A 771 -3.73 -6.55 4.66
CA LEU A 771 -4.56 -6.20 5.81
C LEU A 771 -3.85 -6.47 7.14
N GLY A 772 -3.26 -7.65 7.33
CA GLY A 772 -2.53 -7.98 8.56
C GLY A 772 -1.30 -7.10 8.79
N ILE A 773 -0.59 -6.73 7.72
CA ILE A 773 0.52 -5.78 7.79
C ILE A 773 0.06 -4.40 8.27
N LEU A 774 -1.02 -3.90 7.68
CA LEU A 774 -1.56 -2.60 8.05
C LEU A 774 -2.05 -2.58 9.50
N VAL A 775 -2.85 -3.57 9.89
CA VAL A 775 -3.45 -3.62 11.22
C VAL A 775 -2.36 -3.81 12.29
N ALA A 776 -1.32 -4.62 12.03
CA ALA A 776 -0.12 -4.67 12.88
C ALA A 776 0.53 -3.29 13.06
N SER A 777 0.67 -2.50 11.99
CA SER A 777 1.26 -1.16 12.08
C SER A 777 0.47 -0.22 12.98
N VAL A 778 -0.83 -0.14 12.70
CA VAL A 778 -1.75 0.78 13.35
C VAL A 778 -1.89 0.47 14.84
N THR A 779 -2.01 -0.81 15.17
CA THR A 779 -2.17 -1.27 16.56
C THR A 779 -0.88 -1.18 17.35
N TYR A 780 0.29 -1.41 16.72
CA TYR A 780 1.58 -1.19 17.38
C TYR A 780 1.73 0.28 17.79
N GLN A 781 1.51 1.21 16.86
CA GLN A 781 1.63 2.64 17.12
C GLN A 781 0.66 3.11 18.21
N ALA A 782 -0.61 2.72 18.10
CA ALA A 782 -1.63 3.08 19.09
C ALA A 782 -1.40 2.44 20.47
N GLY A 783 -0.75 1.27 20.52
CA GLY A 783 -0.39 0.65 21.78
C GLY A 783 0.74 1.37 22.50
N LEU A 784 1.67 2.00 21.77
CA LEU A 784 2.76 2.81 22.37
C LEU A 784 2.36 4.26 22.65
N LYS A 785 1.39 4.79 21.89
CA LYS A 785 0.78 6.12 22.06
C LYS A 785 -0.72 5.95 22.36
N PRO A 786 -1.10 5.70 23.63
CA PRO A 786 -2.48 5.39 23.99
C PRO A 786 -3.44 6.58 23.77
N PRO A 787 -4.76 6.33 23.67
CA PRO A 787 -5.74 7.38 23.44
C PRO A 787 -5.77 8.42 24.54
N GLY A 788 -5.71 9.70 24.16
CA GLY A 788 -5.57 10.79 25.12
C GLY A 788 -4.17 10.93 25.70
N GLY A 789 -3.16 10.35 25.07
CA GLY A 789 -1.77 10.54 25.45
C GLY A 789 -1.41 9.91 26.80
N ALA A 790 -0.23 10.29 27.27
CA ALA A 790 0.31 9.92 28.57
C ALA A 790 0.62 11.20 29.36
N TRP A 791 0.62 11.10 30.69
CA TRP A 791 1.02 12.20 31.57
C TRP A 791 2.45 12.63 31.27
N GLN A 792 2.68 13.94 31.21
CA GLN A 792 4.01 14.48 30.88
C GLN A 792 4.85 14.82 32.12
N SER A 793 4.22 14.95 33.28
CA SER A 793 4.86 15.21 34.57
C SER A 793 4.20 14.40 35.69
N SER A 794 4.94 14.15 36.77
CA SER A 794 4.44 13.39 37.93
C SER A 794 3.83 14.33 38.99
N VAL A 795 2.71 14.97 38.66
CA VAL A 795 2.02 15.96 39.51
C VAL A 795 0.65 15.43 39.91
N ASP A 796 0.11 15.87 41.06
CA ASP A 796 -1.24 15.55 41.55
C ASP A 796 -1.56 14.05 41.74
N GLY A 797 -0.54 13.24 42.03
CA GLY A 797 -0.69 11.79 42.27
C GLY A 797 -0.69 10.92 41.01
N TYR A 798 -0.44 11.51 39.84
CA TYR A 798 -0.21 10.80 38.58
C TYR A 798 1.30 10.62 38.34
N GLU A 799 1.69 9.55 37.64
CA GLU A 799 3.09 9.32 37.26
C GLU A 799 3.29 9.64 35.78
N ALA A 800 4.38 10.33 35.45
CA ALA A 800 4.74 10.61 34.07
C ALA A 800 4.80 9.32 33.22
N GLY A 801 4.26 9.38 32.01
CA GLY A 801 4.24 8.28 31.05
C GLY A 801 3.12 7.27 31.28
N ASN A 802 2.36 7.35 32.39
CA ASN A 802 1.13 6.58 32.53
C ASN A 802 0.06 7.11 31.55
N PRO A 803 -0.72 6.23 30.91
CA PRO A 803 -1.79 6.66 29.99
C PRO A 803 -2.86 7.47 30.73
N VAL A 804 -3.19 8.68 30.25
CA VAL A 804 -4.16 9.55 30.93
C VAL A 804 -5.55 8.89 31.04
N MET A 805 -5.95 8.15 30.00
CA MET A 805 -7.21 7.42 30.00
C MET A 805 -7.23 6.25 31.00
N HIS A 806 -6.08 5.68 31.37
CA HIS A 806 -6.02 4.62 32.38
C HIS A 806 -6.51 5.12 33.73
N ASP A 807 -6.07 6.31 34.13
CA ASP A 807 -6.37 6.85 35.46
C ASP A 807 -7.78 7.47 35.49
N ASN A 808 -8.15 8.22 34.45
CA ASN A 808 -9.44 8.94 34.44
C ASN A 808 -10.61 8.07 33.96
N ARG A 809 -10.36 7.06 33.12
CA ARG A 809 -11.42 6.24 32.47
C ARG A 809 -11.00 4.78 32.32
N ARG A 810 -10.56 4.17 33.42
CA ARG A 810 -10.00 2.81 33.46
C ARG A 810 -10.76 1.74 32.67
N PRO A 811 -12.10 1.61 32.75
CA PRO A 811 -12.82 0.57 31.99
C PRO A 811 -12.68 0.73 30.47
N ARG A 812 -12.65 1.97 29.98
CA ARG A 812 -12.47 2.27 28.54
C ARG A 812 -11.05 2.02 28.11
N TYR A 813 -10.09 2.46 28.92
CA TYR A 813 -8.68 2.16 28.67
C TYR A 813 -8.42 0.65 28.59
N LEU A 814 -8.94 -0.14 29.54
CA LEU A 814 -8.76 -1.59 29.52
C LEU A 814 -9.41 -2.22 28.28
N THR A 815 -10.62 -1.78 27.91
CA THR A 815 -11.29 -2.24 26.70
C THR A 815 -10.47 -1.93 25.45
N PHE A 816 -9.96 -0.70 25.34
CA PHE A 816 -9.06 -0.29 24.26
C PHE A 816 -7.79 -1.16 24.24
N PHE A 817 -7.10 -1.27 25.37
CA PHE A 817 -5.80 -1.92 25.49
C PHE A 817 -5.86 -3.41 25.13
N TYR A 818 -6.85 -4.14 25.68
CA TYR A 818 -7.03 -5.55 25.37
C TYR A 818 -7.44 -5.78 23.91
N SER A 819 -8.37 -4.97 23.39
CA SER A 819 -8.82 -5.10 22.00
C SER A 819 -7.70 -4.76 21.01
N ASN A 820 -6.96 -3.66 21.23
CA ASN A 820 -5.83 -3.25 20.40
C ASN A 820 -4.70 -4.29 20.43
N SER A 821 -4.36 -4.81 21.60
CA SER A 821 -3.30 -5.84 21.73
C SER A 821 -3.71 -7.18 21.11
N THR A 822 -4.99 -7.56 21.21
CA THR A 822 -5.54 -8.75 20.52
C THR A 822 -5.42 -8.58 19.01
N SER A 823 -5.79 -7.40 18.49
CA SER A 823 -5.70 -7.06 17.07
C SER A 823 -4.25 -7.10 16.56
N PHE A 824 -3.33 -6.47 17.30
CA PHE A 824 -1.89 -6.53 17.01
C PHE A 824 -1.38 -7.97 16.88
N VAL A 825 -1.68 -8.82 17.87
CA VAL A 825 -1.19 -10.21 17.85
C VAL A 825 -1.88 -11.05 16.78
N ALA A 826 -3.20 -10.90 16.59
CA ALA A 826 -3.92 -11.58 15.52
C ALA A 826 -3.29 -11.27 14.14
N SER A 827 -2.94 -10.01 13.90
CA SER A 827 -2.20 -9.57 12.72
C SER A 827 -0.81 -10.22 12.60
N ILE A 828 -0.03 -10.30 13.68
CA ILE A 828 1.28 -10.98 13.67
C ILE A 828 1.14 -12.48 13.39
N VAL A 829 0.13 -13.16 13.94
CA VAL A 829 -0.16 -14.57 13.64
C VAL A 829 -0.45 -14.76 12.15
N VAL A 830 -1.23 -13.85 11.55
CA VAL A 830 -1.50 -13.88 10.10
C VAL A 830 -0.21 -13.68 9.29
N ILE A 831 0.65 -12.74 9.69
CA ILE A 831 1.96 -12.51 9.06
C ILE A 831 2.83 -13.78 9.14
N ILE A 832 2.91 -14.41 10.31
CA ILE A 832 3.65 -15.67 10.51
C ILE A 832 3.07 -16.78 9.63
N MET A 833 1.74 -16.92 9.54
CA MET A 833 1.10 -17.94 8.69
C MET A 833 1.28 -17.70 7.19
N LEU A 834 1.54 -16.45 6.76
CA LEU A 834 1.84 -16.10 5.36
C LEU A 834 3.31 -16.28 4.98
N LEU A 835 4.19 -16.44 5.97
CA LEU A 835 5.63 -16.61 5.78
C LEU A 835 5.99 -18.00 5.21
N PRO A 836 5.48 -19.14 5.72
CA PRO A 836 5.85 -20.47 5.24
C PRO A 836 5.22 -20.79 3.88
N GLN A 837 6.09 -21.03 2.89
CA GLN A 837 5.76 -21.71 1.62
C GLN A 837 6.37 -23.12 1.56
N TRP A 838 6.68 -23.69 2.72
CA TRP A 838 7.60 -24.83 2.87
C TRP A 838 6.91 -26.20 2.95
N LEU A 839 5.60 -26.26 2.68
CA LEU A 839 4.84 -27.51 2.75
C LEU A 839 5.08 -28.35 1.48
N PRO A 840 5.39 -29.65 1.60
CA PRO A 840 5.52 -30.53 0.43
C PRO A 840 4.21 -30.65 -0.35
N LYS A 841 4.30 -30.71 -1.69
CA LYS A 841 3.20 -30.73 -2.67
C LYS A 841 2.06 -31.71 -2.35
N GLU A 842 2.36 -32.84 -1.71
CA GLU A 842 1.41 -33.92 -1.43
C GLU A 842 0.37 -33.60 -0.34
N ARG A 843 0.72 -32.75 0.64
CA ARG A 843 -0.22 -32.26 1.67
C ARG A 843 -0.52 -30.77 1.54
N GLU A 844 0.02 -30.13 0.50
CA GLU A 844 -0.09 -28.69 0.29
C GLU A 844 -1.57 -28.26 0.21
N GLU A 845 -2.42 -28.97 -0.53
CA GLU A 845 -3.81 -28.55 -0.74
C GLU A 845 -4.65 -28.48 0.56
N GLU A 846 -4.52 -29.47 1.45
CA GLU A 846 -5.26 -29.51 2.74
C GLU A 846 -4.76 -28.43 3.70
N TRP A 847 -3.44 -28.29 3.84
CA TRP A 847 -2.83 -27.27 4.68
C TRP A 847 -3.13 -25.86 4.16
N GLU A 848 -3.13 -25.67 2.84
CA GLU A 848 -3.46 -24.38 2.24
C GLU A 848 -4.91 -23.96 2.53
N GLU A 849 -5.85 -24.90 2.50
CA GLU A 849 -7.26 -24.63 2.81
C GLU A 849 -7.48 -24.37 4.30
N TRP A 850 -6.84 -25.17 5.16
CA TRP A 850 -6.87 -24.96 6.61
C TRP A 850 -6.26 -23.61 6.98
N SER A 851 -5.05 -23.30 6.49
CA SER A 851 -4.35 -22.03 6.74
C SER A 851 -5.17 -20.83 6.25
N LEU A 852 -5.75 -20.90 5.04
CA LEU A 852 -6.62 -19.83 4.53
C LEU A 852 -7.86 -19.63 5.41
N ARG A 853 -8.45 -20.71 5.94
CA ARG A 853 -9.60 -20.62 6.83
C ARG A 853 -9.22 -19.97 8.15
N VAL A 854 -8.12 -20.40 8.77
CA VAL A 854 -7.58 -19.83 10.01
C VAL A 854 -7.26 -18.36 9.82
N MET A 855 -6.51 -17.99 8.78
CA MET A 855 -6.18 -16.59 8.52
C MET A 855 -7.41 -15.72 8.30
N TYR A 856 -8.44 -16.24 7.60
CA TYR A 856 -9.70 -15.50 7.40
C TYR A 856 -10.43 -15.28 8.73
N THR A 857 -10.55 -16.32 9.56
CA THR A 857 -11.19 -16.19 10.88
C THR A 857 -10.41 -15.25 11.80
N THR A 858 -9.08 -15.33 11.78
CA THR A 858 -8.20 -14.45 12.56
C THR A 858 -8.33 -13.00 12.11
N ILE A 859 -8.43 -12.73 10.80
CA ILE A 859 -8.63 -11.36 10.29
C ILE A 859 -10.01 -10.81 10.65
N VAL A 860 -11.06 -11.62 10.65
CA VAL A 860 -12.38 -11.14 11.10
C VAL A 860 -12.33 -10.77 12.58
N LEU A 861 -11.70 -11.61 13.41
CA LEU A 861 -11.46 -11.30 14.82
C LEU A 861 -10.64 -10.02 14.98
N ASP A 862 -9.59 -9.85 14.17
CA ASP A 862 -8.71 -8.70 14.14
C ASP A 862 -9.48 -7.41 13.84
N LEU A 863 -10.31 -7.40 12.79
CA LEU A 863 -11.15 -6.25 12.43
C LEU A 863 -12.17 -5.91 13.52
N VAL A 864 -12.77 -6.91 14.17
CA VAL A 864 -13.71 -6.69 15.28
C VAL A 864 -12.99 -6.11 16.49
N ALA A 865 -11.80 -6.61 16.81
CA ALA A 865 -10.97 -6.11 17.90
C ALA A 865 -10.49 -4.67 17.62
N LEU A 866 -10.08 -4.36 16.39
CA LEU A 866 -9.73 -3.00 15.96
C LEU A 866 -10.92 -2.04 16.12
N LEU A 867 -12.12 -2.49 15.79
CA LEU A 867 -13.35 -1.71 15.90
C LEU A 867 -13.73 -1.45 17.37
N GLY A 868 -13.57 -2.45 18.23
CA GLY A 868 -13.73 -2.31 19.68
C GLY A 868 -12.71 -1.36 20.29
N ALA A 869 -11.45 -1.42 19.85
CA ALA A 869 -10.40 -0.49 20.27
C ALA A 869 -10.73 0.94 19.84
N TYR A 870 -11.12 1.16 18.59
CA TYR A 870 -11.52 2.48 18.10
C TYR A 870 -12.71 3.05 18.90
N ALA A 871 -13.73 2.24 19.16
CA ALA A 871 -14.89 2.65 19.94
C ALA A 871 -14.55 3.06 21.37
N ALA A 872 -13.65 2.31 22.02
CA ALA A 872 -13.23 2.60 23.38
C ALA A 872 -12.32 3.83 23.46
N GLY A 873 -11.39 3.99 22.51
CA GLY A 873 -10.38 5.04 22.52
C GLY A 873 -10.83 6.41 21.98
N SER A 874 -11.72 6.44 20.98
CA SER A 874 -12.14 7.71 20.34
C SER A 874 -13.25 8.46 21.10
N ASN A 875 -14.06 7.75 21.90
CA ASN A 875 -15.26 8.30 22.50
C ASN A 875 -15.02 8.92 23.88
N ARG A 876 -15.30 10.21 24.01
CA ARG A 876 -15.20 10.94 25.28
C ARG A 876 -16.54 11.29 25.94
N GLY A 877 -17.67 11.06 25.26
CA GLY A 877 -19.00 11.32 25.81
C GLY A 877 -19.99 10.19 25.54
N TRP A 878 -21.13 10.19 26.23
CA TRP A 878 -22.16 9.14 26.06
C TRP A 878 -22.82 9.21 24.68
N LYS A 879 -23.18 10.42 24.21
CA LYS A 879 -23.78 10.65 22.88
C LYS A 879 -22.86 10.22 21.72
N THR A 880 -21.57 10.57 21.78
CA THR A 880 -20.57 10.16 20.79
C THR A 880 -20.34 8.65 20.82
N SER A 881 -20.34 8.05 22.01
CA SER A 881 -20.27 6.59 22.19
C SER A 881 -21.45 5.86 21.54
N VAL A 882 -22.69 6.34 21.69
CA VAL A 882 -23.86 5.74 21.05
C VAL A 882 -23.75 5.79 19.52
N TYR A 883 -23.30 6.92 18.97
CA TYR A 883 -23.11 7.07 17.52
C TYR A 883 -22.11 6.05 16.96
N VAL A 884 -20.91 5.95 17.57
CA VAL A 884 -19.89 5.01 17.10
C VAL A 884 -20.37 3.57 17.26
N VAL A 885 -21.02 3.22 18.37
CA VAL A 885 -21.62 1.88 18.55
C VAL A 885 -22.70 1.60 17.51
N ALA A 886 -23.58 2.56 17.20
CA ALA A 886 -24.59 2.41 16.15
C ALA A 886 -23.95 2.22 14.76
N LEU A 887 -22.88 2.96 14.47
CA LEU A 887 -22.11 2.82 13.24
C LEU A 887 -21.47 1.43 13.16
N ILE A 888 -20.89 0.95 14.26
CA ILE A 888 -20.35 -0.41 14.38
C ILE A 888 -21.42 -1.46 14.15
N LEU A 889 -22.59 -1.32 14.78
CA LEU A 889 -23.71 -2.23 14.57
C LEU A 889 -24.22 -2.19 13.14
N ALA A 890 -24.20 -1.02 12.48
CA ALA A 890 -24.54 -0.90 11.06
C ALA A 890 -23.51 -1.62 10.17
N VAL A 891 -22.21 -1.48 10.46
CA VAL A 891 -21.12 -2.18 9.76
C VAL A 891 -21.24 -3.70 9.94
N LEU A 892 -21.42 -4.17 11.18
CA LEU A 892 -21.60 -5.59 11.50
C LEU A 892 -22.90 -6.14 10.91
N GLY A 893 -24.00 -5.40 11.02
CA GLY A 893 -25.30 -5.74 10.45
C GLY A 893 -25.23 -5.84 8.94
N TYR A 894 -24.54 -4.91 8.28
CA TYR A 894 -24.24 -4.99 6.85
C TYR A 894 -23.48 -6.28 6.51
N PHE A 895 -22.44 -6.63 7.28
CA PHE A 895 -21.69 -7.87 7.06
C PHE A 895 -22.57 -9.12 7.20
N VAL A 896 -23.42 -9.18 8.23
CA VAL A 896 -24.35 -10.30 8.47
C VAL A 896 -25.38 -10.41 7.36
N ILE A 897 -26.03 -9.30 6.97
CA ILE A 897 -27.02 -9.27 5.89
C ILE A 897 -26.37 -9.73 4.58
N HIS A 898 -25.19 -9.22 4.26
CA HIS A 898 -24.49 -9.61 3.04
C HIS A 898 -24.08 -11.09 3.06
N THR A 899 -23.58 -11.62 4.19
CA THR A 899 -23.27 -13.06 4.31
C THR A 899 -24.52 -13.93 4.20
N MET A 900 -25.63 -13.53 4.84
CA MET A 900 -26.90 -14.26 4.76
C MET A 900 -27.50 -14.25 3.35
N LEU A 901 -27.49 -13.10 2.66
CA LEU A 901 -27.91 -13.01 1.25
C LEU A 901 -27.02 -13.87 0.34
N SER A 902 -25.70 -13.91 0.61
CA SER A 902 -24.77 -14.76 -0.12
C SER A 902 -25.05 -16.26 0.12
N LEU A 903 -25.31 -16.67 1.36
CA LEU A 903 -25.64 -18.05 1.72
C LEU A 903 -27.00 -18.47 1.14
N TRP A 904 -27.99 -17.59 1.20
CA TRP A 904 -29.31 -17.83 0.64
C TRP A 904 -29.27 -17.97 -0.88
N SER A 905 -28.49 -17.11 -1.56
CA SER A 905 -28.24 -17.21 -3.00
C SER A 905 -27.53 -18.52 -3.38
N ASP A 906 -26.50 -18.95 -2.64
CA ASP A 906 -25.80 -20.22 -2.90
C ASP A 906 -26.73 -21.44 -2.64
N ARG A 907 -27.58 -21.41 -1.59
CA ARG A 907 -28.60 -22.47 -1.34
C ARG A 907 -29.63 -22.53 -2.46
N ARG A 908 -30.17 -21.36 -2.88
CA ARG A 908 -31.14 -21.27 -3.98
C ARG A 908 -30.55 -21.70 -5.31
N ARG A 909 -29.23 -21.52 -5.51
CA ARG A 909 -28.48 -22.03 -6.67
C ARG A 909 -28.26 -23.54 -6.62
N ARG A 910 -27.92 -24.12 -5.46
CA ARG A 910 -27.80 -25.59 -5.32
C ARG A 910 -29.10 -26.30 -5.66
N ARG A 911 -30.22 -25.84 -5.08
CA ARG A 911 -31.56 -26.39 -5.39
C ARG A 911 -31.91 -26.31 -6.88
N ARG A 912 -31.51 -25.22 -7.56
CA ARG A 912 -31.78 -25.04 -9.00
C ARG A 912 -30.87 -25.88 -9.93
N CYS A 913 -29.73 -26.35 -9.43
CA CYS A 913 -28.86 -27.31 -10.13
C CYS A 913 -29.36 -28.74 -9.91
N GLU A 914 -29.75 -29.10 -8.68
CA GLU A 914 -30.38 -30.39 -8.37
C GLU A 914 -31.67 -30.59 -9.18
N SER A 915 -32.52 -29.57 -9.33
CA SER A 915 -33.73 -29.66 -10.17
C SER A 915 -33.47 -29.72 -11.70
N ARG A 916 -32.22 -29.58 -12.17
CA ARG A 916 -31.86 -29.67 -13.59
C ARG A 916 -31.16 -30.99 -13.97
N GLU A 917 -30.72 -31.76 -12.99
CA GLU A 917 -30.10 -33.08 -13.20
C GLU A 917 -31.12 -34.23 -13.18
N ILE A 918 -32.40 -33.94 -12.93
CA ILE A 918 -33.49 -34.91 -13.02
C ILE A 918 -34.07 -34.83 -14.45
N PRO A 919 -33.85 -35.84 -15.33
CA PRO A 919 -34.52 -35.87 -16.63
C PRO A 919 -36.04 -36.01 -16.41
N PRO A 920 -36.88 -35.43 -17.27
CA PRO A 920 -38.31 -35.68 -17.20
C PRO A 920 -38.53 -37.19 -17.38
N ALA A 921 -39.34 -37.78 -16.50
CA ALA A 921 -39.75 -39.17 -16.64
C ALA A 921 -40.38 -39.35 -18.04
N PRO A 922 -40.02 -40.41 -18.78
CA PRO A 922 -40.65 -40.68 -20.06
C PRO A 922 -42.13 -40.96 -19.81
N VAL A 923 -42.99 -40.18 -20.49
CA VAL A 923 -44.44 -40.43 -20.60
C VAL A 923 -44.67 -41.31 -21.80
#